data_AF-A0A2V8IX58-F1
#
_entry.id   AF-A0A2V8IX58-F1
#
_cell.length_a   1.000
_cell.length_b   1.000
_cell.length_c   1.000
_cell.angle_alpha   90.00
_cell.angle_beta   90.00
_cell.angle_gamma   90.00
#
_symmetry.space_group_name_H-M   'P 1'
#
loop_
_entity.id
_entity.type
_entity.pdbx_description
1 polymer ?
#
loop_
_entity_poly.entity_id
_entity_poly.type
_entity_poly.pdbx_seq_one_letter_code
_entity_poly.pdbx_strand_id
1 'polypeptide(L)'
;MITLDADTQLPHRTARKLIETIAHPLNRVQLTADGRHRVRGYTIIQPRVSITLPSATASRFSRLFTDARGSDPYCQAVSDLYQDILGNAIYHGKAIYDVQAFHKILTGRFPEQRLLSHDLIEGVHVGVGLATDVELFEQFPYDYTSYSKRQHRWIRGDWQIASWVLPQVPDGQQQRRAPNLLSLIDRWKILDNLRRSLLAPASLLFLMCSWSFNAAPAAASALVSLVLLVPLFFQILQRLAQRWRGDVRALHEASSDLNRAIVIATFLPHQAYLSMDAIVRACYRLRFSRRHLLEWHTAEISQLTARSHVDAYRAQFYLISLMAGLFLFALAIRGFSWETAYHPFLLLWVSAPAVQHWMGWQRRSVRRLEEIAAEDQRYLRRVARETWRYFDDLVGPEHNWLPPDNSQQALRIETANRTSPTNIGMWLMSAVSALDLGYLSPEEMIERCSATMETLVKLERCEGHLLNWYNTRTLDPLQPKYVSTVDSGNLLASLWVLAQTAQELASKPQVEKCALQGLADNLAVIIERFPPDHTITVPIETLRRLLQEESSGIQIVDRIRLAAPPARKLTESLLWSTSDTEERVYWIRRLDDQVQKWVQYFDRYLRWADILLAPPDEFLSPLGQRAIIARRGLLPDLPSWGELSRDENDILRDILGVTAEEDVSPKLAAWMADVRAEHEKVRESSKALLARAARLNQMCEDFADGMDMRFLYDGDRRLFGIGYQVGGPLTFSAHYDLLASEARLTSLVAIAKGDVLVNHWLALGRPYTSLSGQVLLSWSGTMFEYLMPLLFTRS
;
A
#
# COMPACT_ATOMS: atom_id res chain seq x y z
N MET A 1 16.16 5.18 -18.90
CA MET A 1 16.02 4.89 -17.44
C MET A 1 14.79 5.63 -16.93
N ILE A 2 14.00 5.05 -16.03
CA ILE A 2 12.85 5.72 -15.41
C ILE A 2 13.23 6.03 -13.94
N THR A 3 13.11 7.29 -13.53
CA THR A 3 13.29 7.71 -12.13
C THR A 3 11.94 7.94 -11.47
N LEU A 4 11.76 7.31 -10.32
CA LEU A 4 10.56 7.40 -9.49
C LEU A 4 10.98 7.50 -8.03
N ASP A 5 10.22 8.25 -7.23
CA ASP A 5 10.35 8.17 -5.78
C ASP A 5 9.71 6.87 -5.26
N ALA A 6 10.14 6.38 -4.10
CA ALA A 6 9.60 5.16 -3.49
C ALA A 6 8.08 5.22 -3.21
N ASP A 7 7.53 6.42 -3.02
CA ASP A 7 6.10 6.66 -2.80
C ASP A 7 5.31 6.94 -4.09
N THR A 8 5.96 6.83 -5.25
CA THR A 8 5.33 7.04 -6.56
C THR A 8 4.77 5.72 -7.09
N GLN A 9 3.48 5.70 -7.38
CA GLN A 9 2.82 4.57 -8.02
C GLN A 9 2.97 4.68 -9.53
N LEU A 10 3.41 3.59 -10.14
CA LEU A 10 3.55 3.41 -11.58
C LEU A 10 2.43 2.48 -12.08
N PRO A 11 1.33 3.01 -12.65
CA PRO A 11 0.24 2.16 -13.12
C PRO A 11 0.67 1.17 -14.21
N HIS A 12 -0.10 0.11 -14.36
CA HIS A 12 0.16 -0.91 -15.37
C HIS A 12 0.25 -0.28 -16.78
N ARG A 13 1.23 -0.74 -17.58
CA ARG A 13 1.61 -0.21 -18.91
C ARG A 13 2.17 1.22 -18.97
N THR A 14 2.16 2.00 -17.89
CA THR A 14 2.71 3.37 -17.90
C THR A 14 4.20 3.40 -18.26
N ALA A 15 4.99 2.46 -17.73
CA ALA A 15 6.41 2.32 -18.08
C ALA A 15 6.62 2.08 -19.58
N ARG A 16 5.82 1.18 -20.16
CA ARG A 16 5.85 0.88 -21.60
C ARG A 16 5.51 2.10 -22.43
N LYS A 17 4.43 2.82 -22.09
CA LYS A 17 4.06 4.07 -22.77
C LYS A 17 5.19 5.11 -22.72
N LEU A 18 5.84 5.29 -21.57
CA LEU A 18 6.99 6.19 -21.44
C LEU A 18 8.14 5.80 -22.39
N ILE A 19 8.45 4.50 -22.46
CA ILE A 19 9.48 3.95 -23.35
C ILE A 19 9.10 4.19 -24.82
N GLU A 20 7.86 3.88 -25.21
CA GLU A 20 7.35 4.11 -26.57
C GLU A 20 7.41 5.60 -26.94
N THR A 21 7.00 6.49 -26.02
CA THR A 21 7.02 7.95 -26.23
C THR A 21 8.44 8.49 -26.41
N ILE A 22 9.40 8.14 -25.55
CA ILE A 22 10.78 8.66 -25.69
C ILE A 22 11.51 8.06 -26.90
N ALA A 23 11.19 6.81 -27.27
CA ALA A 23 11.78 6.14 -28.42
C ALA A 23 11.23 6.65 -29.76
N HIS A 24 10.07 7.32 -29.77
CA HIS A 24 9.44 7.83 -30.98
C HIS A 24 10.39 8.77 -31.75
N PRO A 25 10.52 8.65 -33.10
CA PRO A 25 11.48 9.42 -33.89
C PRO A 25 11.39 10.95 -33.74
N LEU A 26 10.20 11.47 -33.43
CA LEU A 26 9.99 12.90 -33.18
C LEU A 26 10.52 13.36 -31.81
N ASN A 27 10.56 12.45 -30.83
CA ASN A 27 11.01 12.74 -29.46
C ASN A 27 12.48 12.38 -29.26
N ARG A 28 13.05 11.51 -30.11
CA ARG A 28 14.45 11.10 -30.01
C ARG A 28 15.39 12.30 -30.04
N VAL A 29 16.15 12.46 -28.95
CA VAL A 29 17.08 13.56 -28.78
C VAL A 29 18.20 13.51 -29.82
N GLN A 30 18.51 14.67 -30.40
CA GLN A 30 19.70 14.86 -31.23
C GLN A 30 20.58 15.95 -30.63
N LEU A 31 21.84 15.63 -30.42
CA LEU A 31 22.82 16.53 -29.83
C LEU A 31 23.60 17.28 -30.92
N THR A 32 24.17 18.41 -30.54
CA THR A 32 25.18 19.12 -31.32
C THR A 32 26.45 18.28 -31.49
N ALA A 33 27.30 18.63 -32.47
CA ALA A 33 28.54 17.89 -32.75
C ALA A 33 29.50 17.84 -31.55
N ASP A 34 29.48 18.85 -30.68
CA ASP A 34 30.24 18.88 -29.42
C ASP A 34 29.60 18.06 -28.28
N GLY A 35 28.38 17.54 -28.48
CA GLY A 35 27.62 16.77 -27.51
C GLY A 35 27.10 17.58 -26.31
N ARG A 36 27.31 18.90 -26.28
CA ARG A 36 27.04 19.75 -25.10
C ARG A 36 25.64 20.33 -25.07
N HIS A 37 24.93 20.31 -26.20
CA HIS A 37 23.61 20.90 -26.36
C HIS A 37 22.69 20.01 -27.18
N ARG A 38 21.39 20.20 -26.98
CA ARG A 38 20.34 19.56 -27.77
C ARG A 38 19.96 20.44 -28.97
N VAL A 39 19.86 19.84 -30.15
CA VAL A 39 19.34 20.46 -31.39
C VAL A 39 17.83 20.26 -31.51
N ARG A 40 17.35 19.01 -31.32
CA ARG A 40 15.92 18.65 -31.38
C ARG A 40 15.59 17.44 -30.50
N GLY A 41 14.30 17.15 -30.34
CA GLY A 41 13.79 16.07 -29.50
C GLY A 41 13.84 16.41 -28.02
N TYR A 42 13.86 15.38 -27.18
CA TYR A 42 13.78 15.50 -25.72
C TYR A 42 14.68 14.49 -25.04
N THR A 43 15.53 14.96 -24.13
CA THR A 43 16.35 14.07 -23.29
C THR A 43 15.52 13.45 -22.18
N ILE A 44 14.55 14.20 -21.66
CA ILE A 44 13.61 13.78 -20.61
C ILE A 44 12.18 13.85 -21.15
N ILE A 45 11.37 12.83 -20.88
CA ILE A 45 9.91 12.89 -21.04
C ILE A 45 9.25 12.84 -19.66
N GLN A 46 8.69 13.97 -19.24
CA GLN A 46 7.97 14.16 -18.00
C GLN A 46 6.50 13.71 -18.18
N PRO A 47 6.03 12.65 -17.49
CA PRO A 47 4.61 12.33 -17.40
C PRO A 47 3.86 13.33 -16.52
N ARG A 48 2.54 13.31 -16.62
CA ARG A 48 1.64 13.94 -15.65
C ARG A 48 1.79 13.25 -14.29
N VAL A 49 1.92 14.04 -13.22
CA VAL A 49 1.93 13.52 -11.84
C VAL A 49 0.66 14.01 -11.14
N SER A 50 -0.11 13.07 -10.61
CA SER A 50 -1.37 13.31 -9.90
C SER A 50 -1.29 12.81 -8.46
N ILE A 51 -2.14 13.32 -7.58
CA ILE A 51 -2.18 12.90 -6.17
C ILE A 51 -3.09 11.68 -6.01
N THR A 52 -2.67 10.69 -5.21
CA THR A 52 -3.51 9.54 -4.88
C THR A 52 -4.74 9.96 -4.06
N LEU A 53 -5.93 9.48 -4.44
CA LEU A 53 -7.19 9.83 -3.77
C LEU A 53 -7.18 9.57 -2.25
N PRO A 54 -6.69 8.41 -1.76
CA PRO A 54 -6.63 8.14 -0.33
C PRO A 54 -5.83 9.20 0.43
N SER A 55 -4.70 9.66 -0.12
CA SER A 55 -3.88 10.71 0.52
C SER A 55 -4.55 12.09 0.47
N ALA A 56 -5.24 12.41 -0.63
CA ALA A 56 -5.99 13.65 -0.79
C ALA A 56 -7.11 13.82 0.26
N THR A 57 -7.74 12.73 0.70
CA THR A 57 -8.86 12.78 1.65
C THR A 57 -8.52 12.40 3.09
N ALA A 58 -7.29 11.95 3.35
CA ALA A 58 -6.86 11.39 4.63
C ALA A 58 -6.95 12.35 5.83
N SER A 59 -6.79 13.66 5.63
CA SER A 59 -6.90 14.65 6.70
C SER A 59 -7.59 15.94 6.26
N ARG A 60 -7.99 16.78 7.22
CA ARG A 60 -8.52 18.13 6.91
C ARG A 60 -7.47 18.96 6.17
N PHE A 61 -6.20 18.79 6.55
CA PHE A 61 -5.10 19.46 5.87
C PHE A 61 -5.01 19.01 4.41
N SER A 62 -4.90 17.70 4.13
CA SER A 62 -4.81 17.23 2.75
C SER A 62 -6.05 17.60 1.96
N ARG A 63 -7.26 17.53 2.53
CA ARG A 63 -8.49 17.94 1.83
C ARG A 63 -8.57 19.43 1.45
N LEU A 64 -7.95 20.32 2.25
CA LEU A 64 -7.92 21.75 1.97
C LEU A 64 -6.83 22.12 0.97
N PHE A 65 -5.68 21.43 1.04
CA PHE A 65 -4.49 21.74 0.25
C PHE A 65 -4.34 20.88 -1.01
N THR A 66 -5.08 19.78 -1.11
CA THR A 66 -5.30 19.00 -2.32
C THR A 66 -6.71 19.29 -2.80
N ASP A 67 -6.86 19.50 -4.10
CA ASP A 67 -8.19 19.50 -4.68
C ASP A 67 -8.54 18.04 -5.01
N ALA A 68 -9.57 17.50 -4.34
CA ALA A 68 -10.00 16.12 -4.48
C ALA A 68 -10.44 15.75 -5.92
N ARG A 69 -10.51 16.73 -6.84
CA ARG A 69 -10.78 16.54 -8.27
C ARG A 69 -9.58 16.77 -9.20
N GLY A 70 -8.35 16.84 -8.67
CA GLY A 70 -7.15 17.09 -9.51
C GLY A 70 -6.98 18.56 -9.93
N SER A 71 -7.59 19.47 -9.16
CA SER A 71 -7.45 20.94 -9.13
C SER A 71 -6.10 21.59 -8.83
N ASP A 72 -5.05 20.80 -8.61
CA ASP A 72 -3.76 21.37 -8.22
C ASP A 72 -3.09 21.99 -9.48
N PRO A 73 -2.61 23.24 -9.45
CA PRO A 73 -1.80 23.80 -10.55
C PRO A 73 -0.56 22.97 -10.90
N TYR A 74 -0.10 22.04 -10.05
CA TYR A 74 0.91 21.04 -10.40
C TYR A 74 0.33 19.75 -11.02
N CYS A 75 -0.93 19.40 -10.75
CA CYS A 75 -1.61 18.20 -11.27
C CYS A 75 -2.46 18.47 -12.53
N GLN A 76 -2.71 19.73 -12.91
CA GLN A 76 -3.41 20.13 -14.13
C GLN A 76 -2.50 20.33 -15.34
N ALA A 77 -1.47 19.51 -15.51
CA ALA A 77 -0.79 19.40 -16.79
C ALA A 77 -1.67 18.64 -17.80
N VAL A 78 -2.85 19.18 -18.14
CA VAL A 78 -3.50 18.92 -19.44
C VAL A 78 -2.80 19.76 -20.52
N SER A 79 -2.11 20.83 -20.11
CA SER A 79 -1.25 21.70 -20.90
C SER A 79 -0.14 22.29 -20.02
N ASP A 80 1.12 22.22 -20.43
CA ASP A 80 2.20 23.03 -19.84
C ASP A 80 2.43 24.23 -20.76
N LEU A 81 2.16 25.43 -20.25
CA LEU A 81 2.29 26.67 -21.00
C LEU A 81 3.68 26.83 -21.64
N TYR A 82 4.74 26.35 -20.98
CA TYR A 82 6.09 26.38 -21.53
C TYR A 82 6.27 25.35 -22.65
N GLN A 83 5.66 24.17 -22.54
CA GLN A 83 5.68 23.17 -23.62
C GLN A 83 4.91 23.69 -24.84
N ASP A 84 3.72 24.25 -24.64
CA ASP A 84 2.84 24.68 -25.73
C ASP A 84 3.39 25.90 -26.48
N ILE A 85 4.02 26.85 -25.77
CA ILE A 85 4.54 28.08 -26.37
C ILE A 85 6.00 27.92 -26.84
N LEU A 86 6.82 27.17 -26.11
CA LEU A 86 8.29 27.16 -26.29
C LEU A 86 8.85 25.77 -26.58
N GLY A 87 8.00 24.75 -26.65
CA GLY A 87 8.40 23.38 -26.92
C GLY A 87 9.22 22.74 -25.81
N ASN A 88 9.20 23.25 -24.58
CA ASN A 88 9.91 22.67 -23.42
C ASN A 88 9.11 22.73 -22.12
N ALA A 89 8.94 21.58 -21.48
CA ALA A 89 8.27 21.44 -20.19
C ALA A 89 9.21 21.68 -18.98
N ILE A 90 8.66 21.58 -17.77
CA ILE A 90 9.43 21.57 -16.51
C ILE A 90 9.66 20.12 -16.05
N TYR A 91 10.89 19.82 -15.63
CA TYR A 91 11.21 18.52 -15.02
C TYR A 91 10.91 18.56 -13.51
N HIS A 92 10.19 17.55 -13.03
CA HIS A 92 9.74 17.42 -11.64
C HIS A 92 10.36 16.21 -10.91
N GLY A 93 11.46 15.65 -11.43
CA GLY A 93 12.19 14.53 -10.80
C GLY A 93 11.69 13.13 -11.18
N LYS A 94 10.46 13.02 -11.70
CA LYS A 94 9.79 11.74 -12.00
C LYS A 94 9.55 11.61 -13.49
N ALA A 95 10.46 10.95 -14.21
CA ALA A 95 10.42 10.90 -15.66
C ALA A 95 11.18 9.71 -16.24
N ILE A 96 11.03 9.51 -17.55
CA ILE A 96 11.96 8.69 -18.33
C ILE A 96 13.00 9.60 -19.01
N TYR A 97 14.25 9.16 -19.07
CA TYR A 97 15.29 9.88 -19.80
C TYR A 97 16.28 8.99 -20.55
N ASP A 98 16.86 9.58 -21.61
CA ASP A 98 17.97 9.03 -22.38
C ASP A 98 19.28 9.22 -21.59
N VAL A 99 19.80 8.12 -21.08
CA VAL A 99 20.98 8.12 -20.19
C VAL A 99 22.22 8.68 -20.91
N GLN A 100 22.40 8.38 -22.19
CA GLN A 100 23.59 8.82 -22.92
C GLN A 100 23.56 10.32 -23.16
N ALA A 101 22.42 10.86 -23.59
CA ALA A 101 22.26 12.29 -23.80
C ALA A 101 22.32 13.07 -22.49
N PHE A 102 21.66 12.58 -21.44
CA PHE A 102 21.68 13.19 -20.12
C PHE A 102 23.11 13.29 -19.57
N HIS A 103 23.86 12.19 -19.64
CA HIS A 103 25.25 12.16 -19.17
C HIS A 103 26.15 13.07 -20.03
N LYS A 104 26.03 13.04 -21.36
CA LYS A 104 26.84 13.89 -22.26
C LYS A 104 26.64 15.39 -22.02
N ILE A 105 25.39 15.84 -21.77
CA ILE A 105 25.08 17.26 -21.59
C ILE A 105 25.51 17.77 -20.19
N LEU A 106 25.35 16.95 -19.14
CA LEU A 106 25.49 17.40 -17.75
C LEU A 106 26.87 17.10 -17.11
N THR A 107 27.65 16.17 -17.66
CA THR A 107 28.97 15.81 -17.09
C THR A 107 29.86 17.05 -16.96
N GLY A 108 30.36 17.30 -15.74
CA GLY A 108 31.26 18.42 -15.45
C GLY A 108 30.59 19.80 -15.50
N ARG A 109 29.27 19.89 -15.65
CA ARG A 109 28.54 21.17 -15.79
C ARG A 109 28.26 21.85 -14.45
N PHE A 110 28.14 21.08 -13.37
CA PHE A 110 27.80 21.60 -12.05
C PHE A 110 28.92 21.35 -11.04
N PRO A 111 29.15 22.26 -10.08
CA PRO A 111 30.04 21.99 -8.96
C PRO A 111 29.58 20.78 -8.15
N GLU A 112 30.52 19.93 -7.76
CA GLU A 112 30.22 18.77 -6.94
C GLU A 112 29.56 19.15 -5.61
N GLN A 113 28.61 18.33 -5.16
CA GLN A 113 27.94 18.42 -3.87
C GLN A 113 27.22 19.76 -3.59
N ARG A 114 26.85 20.49 -4.64
CA ARG A 114 26.20 21.81 -4.51
C ARG A 114 24.67 21.79 -4.65
N LEU A 115 24.13 20.89 -5.46
CA LEU A 115 22.73 20.92 -5.89
C LEU A 115 21.85 20.00 -5.03
N LEU A 116 21.04 20.58 -4.13
CA LEU A 116 20.05 19.85 -3.32
C LEU A 116 18.79 19.50 -4.13
N SER A 117 18.30 20.43 -4.96
CA SER A 117 17.21 20.19 -5.90
C SER A 117 17.76 20.40 -7.30
N HIS A 118 17.78 19.32 -8.07
CA HIS A 118 18.41 19.27 -9.38
C HIS A 118 17.39 19.26 -10.52
N ASP A 119 16.12 18.92 -10.25
CA ASP A 119 15.05 18.73 -11.23
C ASP A 119 14.94 19.91 -12.21
N LEU A 120 14.74 21.14 -11.72
CA LEU A 120 14.58 22.29 -12.59
C LEU A 120 15.85 22.57 -13.41
N ILE A 121 17.02 22.59 -12.75
CA ILE A 121 18.27 23.02 -13.38
C ILE A 121 18.79 22.01 -14.41
N GLU A 122 18.64 20.72 -14.14
CA GLU A 122 18.98 19.66 -15.08
C GLU A 122 18.03 19.69 -16.27
N GLY A 123 16.72 19.81 -16.01
CA GLY A 123 15.69 19.89 -17.03
C GLY A 123 15.92 21.00 -18.05
N VAL A 124 16.25 22.21 -17.60
CA VAL A 124 16.52 23.35 -18.52
C VAL A 124 17.79 23.14 -19.36
N HIS A 125 18.75 22.33 -18.91
CA HIS A 125 19.97 22.04 -19.68
C HIS A 125 19.77 20.94 -20.72
N VAL A 126 19.07 19.87 -20.35
CA VAL A 126 18.93 18.68 -21.22
C VAL A 126 17.71 18.74 -22.14
N GLY A 127 16.71 19.54 -21.78
CA GLY A 127 15.46 19.67 -22.50
C GLY A 127 14.44 18.58 -22.14
N VAL A 128 13.21 19.02 -21.89
CA VAL A 128 12.13 18.21 -21.33
C VAL A 128 10.90 18.29 -22.22
N GLY A 129 10.31 17.14 -22.56
CA GLY A 129 9.01 17.04 -23.21
C GLY A 129 7.96 16.56 -22.20
N LEU A 130 6.70 16.95 -22.40
CA LEU A 130 5.58 16.54 -21.54
C LEU A 130 4.76 15.43 -22.22
N ALA A 131 4.42 14.39 -21.47
CA ALA A 131 3.47 13.35 -21.88
C ALA A 131 2.21 13.43 -20.98
N THR A 132 1.19 14.14 -21.47
CA THR A 132 -0.05 14.40 -20.71
C THR A 132 -0.99 13.20 -20.62
N ASP A 133 -0.85 12.23 -21.53
CA ASP A 133 -1.60 10.98 -21.62
C ASP A 133 -1.00 9.84 -20.78
N VAL A 134 0.13 10.11 -20.14
CA VAL A 134 0.84 9.20 -19.25
C VAL A 134 0.83 9.77 -17.84
N GLU A 135 0.22 9.04 -16.90
CA GLU A 135 -0.01 9.51 -15.53
C GLU A 135 0.73 8.64 -14.50
N LEU A 136 1.37 9.31 -13.55
CA LEU A 136 1.95 8.75 -12.34
C LEU A 136 1.18 9.27 -11.12
N PHE A 137 1.12 8.48 -10.05
CA PHE A 137 0.47 8.94 -8.81
C PHE A 137 1.48 9.10 -7.67
N GLU A 138 1.36 10.19 -6.93
CA GLU A 138 2.19 10.51 -5.76
C GLU A 138 1.32 10.67 -4.51
N GLN A 139 1.88 10.36 -3.34
CA GLN A 139 1.24 10.64 -2.07
C GLN A 139 1.41 12.10 -1.66
N PHE A 140 0.31 12.78 -1.31
CA PHE A 140 0.38 14.11 -0.73
C PHE A 140 0.66 14.05 0.79
N PRO A 141 1.40 15.02 1.37
CA PRO A 141 1.64 15.04 2.81
C PRO A 141 0.34 15.06 3.65
N TYR A 142 0.24 14.14 4.61
CA TYR A 142 -0.93 14.03 5.49
C TYR A 142 -1.09 15.19 6.49
N ASP A 143 -0.01 15.92 6.76
CA ASP A 143 0.02 17.02 7.73
C ASP A 143 0.85 18.22 7.28
N TYR A 144 0.56 19.35 7.91
CA TYR A 144 1.22 20.63 7.62
C TYR A 144 2.72 20.63 7.95
N THR A 145 3.15 19.82 8.92
CA THR A 145 4.56 19.74 9.33
C THR A 145 5.40 19.10 8.21
N SER A 146 4.93 17.99 7.68
CA SER A 146 5.55 17.24 6.57
C SER A 146 5.55 18.09 5.30
N TYR A 147 4.45 18.78 5.03
CA TYR A 147 4.37 19.78 3.95
C TYR A 147 5.41 20.90 4.12
N SER A 148 5.51 21.47 5.32
CA SER A 148 6.45 22.56 5.63
C SER A 148 7.91 22.15 5.49
N LYS A 149 8.28 20.94 5.94
CA LYS A 149 9.63 20.37 5.75
C LYS A 149 9.96 20.20 4.26
N ARG A 150 9.01 19.73 3.46
CA ARG A 150 9.15 19.57 2.00
C ARG A 150 9.38 20.93 1.32
N GLN A 151 8.56 21.93 1.66
CA GLN A 151 8.71 23.31 1.16
C GLN A 151 10.05 23.93 1.55
N HIS A 152 10.49 23.76 2.81
CA HIS A 152 11.79 24.26 3.28
C HIS A 152 12.96 23.70 2.48
N ARG A 153 12.93 22.39 2.16
CA ARG A 153 13.93 21.75 1.30
C ARG A 153 13.94 22.36 -0.11
N TRP A 154 12.76 22.56 -0.71
CA TRP A 154 12.65 23.13 -2.06
C TRP A 154 13.19 24.56 -2.13
N ILE A 155 12.79 25.42 -1.19
CA ILE A 155 13.33 26.79 -1.11
C ILE A 155 14.85 26.77 -0.95
N ARG A 156 15.41 25.88 -0.11
CA ARG A 156 16.88 25.75 -0.01
C ARG A 156 17.51 25.38 -1.34
N GLY A 157 16.92 24.44 -2.08
CA GLY A 157 17.39 24.03 -3.41
C GLY A 157 17.34 25.17 -4.44
N ASP A 158 16.22 25.90 -4.51
CA ASP A 158 16.07 27.07 -5.41
C ASP A 158 17.16 28.12 -5.16
N TRP A 159 17.46 28.41 -3.90
CA TRP A 159 18.48 29.39 -3.53
C TRP A 159 19.92 28.91 -3.77
N GLN A 160 20.16 27.60 -3.88
CA GLN A 160 21.47 27.06 -4.30
C GLN A 160 21.78 27.28 -5.78
N ILE A 161 20.72 27.29 -6.61
CA ILE A 161 20.81 27.58 -8.04
C ILE A 161 20.59 29.05 -8.40
N ALA A 162 20.46 29.95 -7.42
CA ALA A 162 20.22 31.38 -7.67
C ALA A 162 21.28 32.04 -8.56
N SER A 163 22.52 31.57 -8.56
CA SER A 163 23.57 32.08 -9.46
C SER A 163 23.29 31.85 -10.95
N TRP A 164 22.42 30.90 -11.31
CA TRP A 164 22.03 30.62 -12.70
C TRP A 164 21.03 31.60 -13.29
N VAL A 165 20.60 32.62 -12.54
CA VAL A 165 19.92 33.80 -13.10
C VAL A 165 20.92 34.77 -13.74
N LEU A 166 22.17 34.77 -13.29
CA LEU A 166 23.19 35.73 -13.71
C LEU A 166 23.82 35.35 -15.06
N PRO A 167 24.42 36.30 -15.81
CA PRO A 167 25.13 36.02 -17.06
C PRO A 167 26.35 35.12 -16.92
N GLN A 168 26.89 34.97 -15.71
CA GLN A 168 28.03 34.11 -15.42
C GLN A 168 27.70 33.14 -14.29
N VAL A 169 27.96 31.86 -14.51
CA VAL A 169 27.63 30.75 -13.61
C VAL A 169 28.88 30.03 -13.10
N PRO A 170 28.80 29.38 -11.94
CA PRO A 170 29.87 28.50 -11.45
C PRO A 170 30.11 27.35 -12.44
N ASP A 171 31.36 27.15 -12.86
CA ASP A 171 31.76 26.00 -13.66
C ASP A 171 32.01 24.77 -12.75
N GLY A 172 31.70 23.58 -13.25
CA GLY A 172 31.92 22.31 -12.55
C GLY A 172 33.35 21.78 -12.66
N GLN A 173 34.10 22.16 -13.71
CA GLN A 173 35.46 21.66 -13.95
C GLN A 173 36.57 22.67 -13.64
N GLN A 174 36.30 23.98 -13.66
CA GLN A 174 37.29 25.02 -13.36
C GLN A 174 36.86 25.89 -12.17
N GLN A 175 37.81 26.36 -11.36
CA GLN A 175 37.55 27.36 -10.30
C GLN A 175 37.18 28.77 -10.85
N ARG A 176 36.68 28.87 -12.10
CA ARG A 176 36.31 30.11 -12.78
C ARG A 176 34.80 30.13 -13.08
N ARG A 177 34.26 31.32 -13.33
CA ARG A 177 32.87 31.47 -13.79
C ARG A 177 32.80 31.30 -15.32
N ALA A 178 31.83 30.54 -15.80
CA ALA A 178 31.53 30.33 -17.21
C ALA A 178 30.35 31.21 -17.67
N PRO A 179 30.23 31.54 -18.96
CA PRO A 179 29.04 32.20 -19.48
C PRO A 179 27.81 31.31 -19.28
N ASN A 180 26.70 31.93 -18.88
CA ASN A 180 25.44 31.24 -18.69
C ASN A 180 24.81 30.90 -20.05
N LEU A 181 24.67 29.61 -20.32
CA LEU A 181 24.11 29.09 -21.58
C LEU A 181 22.58 28.94 -21.53
N LEU A 182 21.96 29.21 -20.38
CA LEU A 182 20.51 29.21 -20.25
C LEU A 182 19.89 30.36 -21.02
N SER A 183 18.75 30.07 -21.67
CA SER A 183 17.94 31.08 -22.35
C SER A 183 17.35 32.08 -21.35
N LEU A 184 16.85 33.22 -21.83
CA LEU A 184 16.18 34.21 -20.96
C LEU A 184 14.97 33.63 -20.23
N ILE A 185 14.23 32.73 -20.88
CA ILE A 185 13.06 32.10 -20.26
C ILE A 185 13.46 31.08 -19.19
N ASP A 186 14.54 30.33 -19.39
CA ASP A 186 15.00 29.37 -18.37
C ASP A 186 15.54 30.10 -17.13
N ARG A 187 16.19 31.25 -17.32
CA ARG A 187 16.57 32.14 -16.22
C ARG A 187 15.35 32.72 -15.52
N TRP A 188 14.29 33.04 -16.26
CA TRP A 188 13.03 33.50 -15.69
C TRP A 188 12.36 32.43 -14.82
N LYS A 189 12.36 31.15 -15.24
CA LYS A 189 11.83 30.04 -14.42
C LYS A 189 12.52 30.00 -13.05
N ILE A 190 13.84 30.10 -13.02
CA ILE A 190 14.63 30.13 -11.75
C ILE A 190 14.30 31.39 -10.94
N LEU A 191 14.25 32.56 -11.59
CA LEU A 191 13.93 33.83 -10.92
C LEU A 191 12.53 33.82 -10.31
N ASP A 192 11.54 33.24 -10.99
CA ASP A 192 10.17 33.17 -10.50
C ASP A 192 10.07 32.27 -9.26
N ASN A 193 10.80 31.14 -9.19
CA ASN A 193 10.89 30.34 -7.97
C ASN A 193 11.45 31.15 -6.78
N LEU A 194 12.55 31.89 -7.01
CA LEU A 194 13.13 32.77 -5.97
C LEU A 194 12.13 33.84 -5.53
N ARG A 195 11.45 34.49 -6.48
CA ARG A 195 10.40 35.50 -6.21
C ARG A 195 9.25 34.90 -5.38
N ARG A 196 8.75 33.71 -5.73
CA ARG A 196 7.68 33.02 -4.99
C ARG A 196 8.08 32.77 -3.54
N SER A 197 9.33 32.35 -3.28
CA SER A 197 9.82 32.13 -1.92
C SER A 197 9.90 33.41 -1.07
N LEU A 198 10.03 34.59 -1.70
CA LEU A 198 10.09 35.89 -1.03
C LEU A 198 8.71 36.51 -0.76
N LEU A 199 7.63 35.98 -1.35
CA LEU A 199 6.30 36.58 -1.26
C LEU A 199 5.80 36.68 0.19
N ALA A 200 5.88 35.60 0.96
CA ALA A 200 5.43 35.59 2.36
C ALA A 200 6.28 36.51 3.26
N PRO A 201 7.63 36.43 3.24
CA PRO A 201 8.48 37.39 3.96
C PRO A 201 8.23 38.86 3.58
N ALA A 202 8.12 39.17 2.28
CA ALA A 202 7.90 40.53 1.81
C ALA A 202 6.53 41.06 2.24
N SER A 203 5.48 40.23 2.17
CA SER A 203 4.13 40.59 2.61
C SER A 203 4.08 40.87 4.12
N LEU A 204 4.71 40.02 4.93
CA LEU A 204 4.78 40.21 6.37
C LEU A 204 5.54 41.49 6.73
N LEU A 205 6.72 41.70 6.11
CA LEU A 205 7.52 42.90 6.34
C LEU A 205 6.77 44.17 5.93
N PHE A 206 6.10 44.15 4.78
CA PHE A 206 5.33 45.28 4.28
C PHE A 206 4.18 45.66 5.23
N LEU A 207 3.43 44.68 5.74
CA LEU A 207 2.39 44.91 6.75
C LEU A 207 2.99 45.47 8.04
N MET A 208 4.03 44.82 8.58
CA MET A 208 4.66 45.25 9.84
C MET A 208 5.23 46.67 9.76
N CYS A 209 5.89 47.03 8.66
CA CYS A 209 6.40 48.38 8.45
C CYS A 209 5.26 49.40 8.31
N SER A 210 4.27 49.12 7.46
CA SER A 210 3.13 50.03 7.25
C SER A 210 2.36 50.30 8.54
N TRP A 211 2.09 49.26 9.34
CA TRP A 211 1.40 49.38 10.62
C TRP A 211 2.27 50.05 11.69
N SER A 212 3.57 49.77 11.76
CA SER A 212 4.46 50.35 12.79
C SER A 212 4.68 51.85 12.61
N PHE A 213 4.73 52.32 11.36
CA PHE A 213 4.94 53.73 11.01
C PHE A 213 3.65 54.48 10.67
N ASN A 214 2.51 53.79 10.73
CA ASN A 214 1.22 54.30 10.25
C ASN A 214 1.29 54.93 8.84
N ALA A 215 2.05 54.30 7.96
CA ALA A 215 2.22 54.72 6.58
C ALA A 215 1.24 53.93 5.71
N ALA A 216 0.03 54.47 5.54
CA ALA A 216 -1.06 53.88 4.75
C ALA A 216 -1.44 52.42 5.12
N PRO A 217 -1.76 52.13 6.40
CA PRO A 217 -2.06 50.78 6.89
C PRO A 217 -3.21 50.09 6.14
N ALA A 218 -4.24 50.86 5.76
CA ALA A 218 -5.36 50.35 4.97
C ALA A 218 -4.94 49.90 3.57
N ALA A 219 -4.08 50.67 2.89
CA ALA A 219 -3.60 50.33 1.56
C ALA A 219 -2.70 49.09 1.58
N ALA A 220 -1.83 48.98 2.59
CA ALA A 220 -0.97 47.81 2.75
C ALA A 220 -1.76 46.52 3.02
N SER A 221 -2.71 46.58 3.97
CA SER A 221 -3.60 45.46 4.24
C SER A 221 -4.44 45.07 3.03
N ALA A 222 -5.01 46.05 2.31
CA ALA A 222 -5.80 45.79 1.10
C ALA A 222 -4.98 45.14 -0.02
N LEU A 223 -3.74 45.59 -0.25
CA LEU A 223 -2.86 45.01 -1.27
C LEU A 223 -2.49 43.56 -0.95
N VAL A 224 -2.12 43.26 0.30
CA VAL A 224 -1.79 41.87 0.70
C VAL A 224 -3.03 40.99 0.66
N SER A 225 -4.18 41.48 1.12
CA SER A 225 -5.45 40.76 0.98
C SER A 225 -5.77 40.47 -0.48
N LEU A 226 -5.58 41.43 -1.38
CA LEU A 226 -5.79 41.23 -2.82
C LEU A 226 -4.91 40.09 -3.35
N VAL A 227 -3.60 40.11 -3.04
CA VAL A 227 -2.66 39.06 -3.47
C VAL A 227 -3.09 37.67 -2.97
N LEU A 228 -3.56 37.56 -1.73
CA LEU A 228 -4.04 36.30 -1.16
C LEU A 228 -5.39 35.84 -1.75
N LEU A 229 -6.23 36.78 -2.20
CA LEU A 229 -7.57 36.51 -2.74
C LEU A 229 -7.58 36.31 -4.27
N VAL A 230 -6.53 36.71 -5.00
CA VAL A 230 -6.44 36.50 -6.46
C VAL A 230 -6.63 35.03 -6.86
N PRO A 231 -5.97 34.03 -6.22
CA PRO A 231 -6.22 32.62 -6.55
C PRO A 231 -7.67 32.20 -6.30
N LEU A 232 -8.27 32.69 -5.22
CA LEU A 232 -9.67 32.43 -4.88
C LEU A 232 -10.61 32.99 -5.96
N PHE A 233 -10.33 34.19 -6.48
CA PHE A 233 -11.11 34.80 -7.55
C PHE A 233 -11.13 33.92 -8.82
N PHE A 234 -9.97 33.44 -9.27
CA PHE A 234 -9.89 32.57 -10.44
C PHE A 234 -10.58 31.22 -10.23
N GLN A 235 -10.49 30.65 -9.02
CA GLN A 235 -11.17 29.40 -8.68
C GLN A 235 -12.69 29.55 -8.67
N ILE A 236 -13.20 30.68 -8.14
CA ILE A 236 -14.62 31.01 -8.20
C ILE A 236 -15.07 31.17 -9.66
N LEU A 237 -14.28 31.85 -10.50
CA LEU A 237 -14.59 32.02 -11.92
C LEU A 237 -14.66 30.67 -12.66
N GLN A 238 -13.71 29.77 -12.40
CA GLN A 238 -13.70 28.42 -12.95
C GLN A 238 -14.94 27.62 -12.52
N ARG A 239 -15.36 27.73 -11.26
CA ARG A 239 -16.56 27.05 -10.75
C ARG A 239 -17.86 27.62 -11.29
N LEU A 240 -17.92 28.93 -11.53
CA LEU A 240 -19.04 29.56 -12.22
C LEU A 240 -19.16 29.00 -13.65
N ALA A 241 -18.04 28.88 -14.37
CA ALA A 241 -18.01 28.27 -15.69
C ALA A 241 -18.47 26.78 -15.67
N GLN A 242 -18.10 26.03 -14.63
CA GLN A 242 -18.54 24.64 -14.44
C GLN A 242 -20.02 24.53 -14.08
N ARG A 243 -20.54 25.42 -13.24
CA ARG A 243 -21.97 25.49 -12.92
C ARG A 243 -22.82 25.80 -14.15
N TRP A 244 -22.33 26.69 -15.01
CA TRP A 244 -22.96 26.97 -16.31
C TRP A 244 -23.00 25.74 -17.23
N ARG A 245 -22.08 24.78 -17.05
CA ARG A 245 -22.08 23.48 -17.73
C ARG A 245 -22.89 22.40 -17.00
N GLY A 246 -23.65 22.75 -15.96
CA GLY A 246 -24.58 21.86 -15.26
C GLY A 246 -24.07 21.23 -13.96
N ASP A 247 -22.90 21.62 -13.42
CA ASP A 247 -22.40 21.06 -12.15
C ASP A 247 -23.09 21.72 -10.92
N VAL A 248 -23.83 20.91 -10.16
CA VAL A 248 -24.62 21.34 -8.99
C VAL A 248 -23.73 21.57 -7.75
N ARG A 249 -22.47 21.11 -7.74
CA ARG A 249 -21.60 21.08 -6.54
C ARG A 249 -20.67 22.27 -6.35
N ALA A 250 -20.70 23.25 -7.25
CA ALA A 250 -19.87 24.45 -7.19
C ALA A 250 -19.92 25.21 -5.84
N LEU A 251 -21.05 25.15 -5.12
CA LEU A 251 -21.26 25.90 -3.87
C LEU A 251 -20.57 25.26 -2.64
N HIS A 252 -20.58 23.93 -2.52
CA HIS A 252 -19.91 23.26 -1.38
C HIS A 252 -18.40 23.41 -1.49
N GLU A 253 -17.87 23.32 -2.72
CA GLU A 253 -16.44 23.46 -2.99
C GLU A 253 -15.96 24.91 -2.77
N ALA A 254 -16.81 25.92 -3.01
CA ALA A 254 -16.51 27.34 -2.71
C ALA A 254 -16.15 27.58 -1.24
N SER A 255 -16.77 26.85 -0.32
CA SER A 255 -16.44 26.93 1.10
C SER A 255 -15.02 26.41 1.41
N SER A 256 -14.56 25.38 0.69
CA SER A 256 -13.23 24.79 0.86
C SER A 256 -12.12 25.76 0.43
N ASP A 257 -12.30 26.46 -0.70
CA ASP A 257 -11.31 27.44 -1.16
C ASP A 257 -11.22 28.65 -0.25
N LEU A 258 -12.36 29.13 0.27
CA LEU A 258 -12.37 30.19 1.26
C LEU A 258 -11.63 29.76 2.53
N ASN A 259 -11.90 28.55 3.03
CA ASN A 259 -11.17 27.99 4.17
C ASN A 259 -9.66 27.89 3.89
N ARG A 260 -9.24 27.48 2.68
CA ARG A 260 -7.84 27.47 2.28
C ARG A 260 -7.23 28.88 2.30
N ALA A 261 -7.92 29.88 1.75
CA ALA A 261 -7.44 31.26 1.75
C ALA A 261 -7.26 31.81 3.17
N ILE A 262 -8.22 31.53 4.06
CA ILE A 262 -8.13 31.90 5.49
C ILE A 262 -6.94 31.21 6.15
N VAL A 263 -6.75 29.91 5.93
CA VAL A 263 -5.62 29.16 6.50
C VAL A 263 -4.27 29.70 5.99
N ILE A 264 -4.15 30.02 4.70
CA ILE A 264 -2.93 30.62 4.14
C ILE A 264 -2.65 31.97 4.81
N ALA A 265 -3.67 32.82 5.00
CA ALA A 265 -3.54 34.10 5.68
C ALA A 265 -3.14 33.96 7.16
N THR A 266 -3.76 33.01 7.87
CA THR A 266 -3.42 32.64 9.26
C THR A 266 -1.96 32.17 9.39
N PHE A 267 -1.48 31.40 8.42
CA PHE A 267 -0.14 30.79 8.46
C PHE A 267 0.95 31.66 7.81
N LEU A 268 0.60 32.86 7.32
CA LEU A 268 1.53 33.78 6.68
C LEU A 268 2.81 34.04 7.51
N PRO A 269 2.76 34.31 8.85
CA PRO A 269 3.96 34.54 9.63
C PRO A 269 4.86 33.30 9.71
N HIS A 270 4.25 32.12 9.82
CA HIS A 270 4.97 30.87 9.86
C HIS A 270 5.63 30.56 8.51
N GLN A 271 4.92 30.77 7.40
CA GLN A 271 5.48 30.63 6.04
C GLN A 271 6.62 31.61 5.79
N ALA A 272 6.51 32.85 6.28
CA ALA A 272 7.57 33.86 6.20
C ALA A 272 8.82 33.41 6.99
N TYR A 273 8.63 32.93 8.23
CA TYR A 273 9.71 32.39 9.05
C TYR A 273 10.41 31.21 8.37
N LEU A 274 9.63 30.21 7.91
CA LEU A 274 10.17 29.03 7.23
C LEU A 274 10.96 29.39 5.97
N SER A 275 10.42 30.31 5.15
CA SER A 275 11.08 30.75 3.92
C SER A 275 12.37 31.50 4.24
N MET A 276 12.34 32.41 5.22
CA MET A 276 13.52 33.16 5.63
C MET A 276 14.60 32.25 6.22
N ASP A 277 14.24 31.30 7.08
CA ASP A 277 15.16 30.32 7.63
C ASP A 277 15.80 29.46 6.53
N ALA A 278 15.02 28.99 5.55
CA ALA A 278 15.53 28.27 4.39
C ALA A 278 16.52 29.12 3.56
N ILE A 279 16.16 30.37 3.27
CA ILE A 279 16.98 31.33 2.49
C ILE A 279 18.30 31.60 3.20
N VAL A 280 18.23 31.98 4.49
CA VAL A 280 19.41 32.31 5.30
C VAL A 280 20.32 31.09 5.42
N ARG A 281 19.77 29.90 5.70
CA ARG A 281 20.57 28.67 5.76
C ARG A 281 21.22 28.33 4.43
N ALA A 282 20.49 28.43 3.32
CA ALA A 282 21.04 28.17 1.99
C ALA A 282 22.17 29.15 1.66
N CYS A 283 21.96 30.45 1.85
CA CYS A 283 22.97 31.49 1.63
C CYS A 283 24.19 31.31 2.53
N TYR A 284 23.98 31.00 3.82
CA TYR A 284 25.05 30.78 4.79
C TYR A 284 25.89 29.55 4.42
N ARG A 285 25.24 28.43 4.06
CA ARG A 285 25.93 27.20 3.67
C ARG A 285 26.69 27.36 2.36
N LEU A 286 26.15 28.10 1.39
CA LEU A 286 26.82 28.35 0.11
C LEU A 286 28.03 29.27 0.24
N ARG A 287 27.91 30.35 1.03
CA ARG A 287 28.93 31.40 1.07
C ARG A 287 29.98 31.18 2.16
N PHE A 288 29.58 30.66 3.31
CA PHE A 288 30.45 30.59 4.49
C PHE A 288 30.77 29.15 4.89
N SER A 289 29.78 28.34 5.30
CA SER A 289 30.10 27.06 5.95
C SER A 289 30.56 25.97 4.99
N ARG A 290 30.02 25.92 3.76
CA ARG A 290 30.20 24.86 2.76
C ARG A 290 29.98 23.43 3.28
N ARG A 291 29.27 23.29 4.40
CA ARG A 291 28.92 22.01 5.04
C ARG A 291 27.43 21.74 4.91
N HIS A 292 27.06 20.46 4.80
CA HIS A 292 25.65 20.01 4.77
C HIS A 292 24.82 20.67 3.64
N LEU A 293 25.42 20.89 2.47
CA LEU A 293 24.72 21.46 1.31
C LEU A 293 23.64 20.52 0.76
N LEU A 294 23.86 19.22 0.86
CA LEU A 294 22.94 18.17 0.44
C LEU A 294 22.13 17.59 1.61
N GLU A 295 21.94 18.31 2.71
CA GLU A 295 21.18 17.77 3.85
C GLU A 295 19.69 17.65 3.51
N TRP A 296 19.24 16.41 3.37
CA TRP A 296 17.84 16.03 3.18
C TRP A 296 17.50 14.77 3.97
N HIS A 297 16.22 14.63 4.30
CA HIS A 297 15.63 13.39 4.81
C HIS A 297 14.62 12.90 3.78
N THR A 298 14.53 11.58 3.57
CA THR A 298 13.49 10.98 2.71
C THR A 298 12.09 11.24 3.29
N ALA A 299 11.10 11.29 2.41
CA ALA A 299 9.69 11.49 2.80
C ALA A 299 9.22 10.41 3.78
N GLU A 300 9.62 9.16 3.53
CA GLU A 300 9.29 7.98 4.35
C GLU A 300 9.88 8.09 5.78
N ILE A 301 11.18 8.43 5.90
CA ILE A 301 11.82 8.66 7.21
C ILE A 301 11.18 9.86 7.92
N SER A 302 10.78 10.90 7.19
CA SER A 302 10.12 12.08 7.76
C SER A 302 8.72 11.77 8.32
N GLN A 303 7.99 10.83 7.72
CA GLN A 303 6.70 10.35 8.24
C GLN A 303 6.87 9.50 9.50
N LEU A 304 7.88 8.62 9.54
CA LEU A 304 8.20 7.78 10.70
C LEU A 304 8.70 8.62 11.90
N THR A 305 9.59 9.59 11.64
CA THR A 305 10.14 10.51 12.66
C THR A 305 9.20 11.66 13.02
N ALA A 306 8.09 11.88 12.31
CA ALA A 306 7.08 12.87 12.69
C ALA A 306 6.50 12.59 14.09
N ARG A 307 6.60 11.36 14.62
CA ARG A 307 6.18 10.98 15.98
C ARG A 307 6.89 11.75 17.10
N SER A 308 8.15 12.19 16.92
CA SER A 308 8.95 12.84 17.98
C SER A 308 9.06 14.36 17.87
N HIS A 309 8.69 14.96 16.73
CA HIS A 309 8.93 16.38 16.44
C HIS A 309 7.67 17.27 16.43
N VAL A 310 6.49 16.74 16.78
CA VAL A 310 5.23 17.50 16.83
C VAL A 310 5.33 18.70 17.77
N ASP A 311 6.13 18.60 18.83
CA ASP A 311 6.20 19.62 19.88
C ASP A 311 6.89 20.92 19.41
N ALA A 312 7.90 20.85 18.54
CA ALA A 312 8.64 22.03 18.08
C ALA A 312 7.81 22.92 17.14
N TYR A 313 7.06 22.33 16.21
CA TYR A 313 6.20 23.09 15.29
C TYR A 313 5.01 23.72 16.04
N ARG A 314 4.43 23.01 17.01
CA ARG A 314 3.37 23.58 17.87
C ARG A 314 3.87 24.78 18.65
N ALA A 315 5.08 24.70 19.21
CA ALA A 315 5.71 25.82 19.92
C ALA A 315 5.87 27.06 19.02
N GLN A 316 6.22 26.89 17.74
CA GLN A 316 6.31 28.00 16.78
C GLN A 316 4.98 28.72 16.59
N PHE A 317 3.86 27.98 16.51
CA PHE A 317 2.53 28.60 16.40
C PHE A 317 2.12 29.35 17.67
N TYR A 318 2.41 28.83 18.85
CA TYR A 318 2.19 29.55 20.11
C TYR A 318 3.06 30.81 20.21
N LEU A 319 4.31 30.74 19.75
CA LEU A 319 5.19 31.91 19.69
C LEU A 319 4.65 32.97 18.72
N ILE A 320 4.17 32.58 17.54
CA ILE A 320 3.53 33.50 16.59
C ILE A 320 2.31 34.17 17.22
N SER A 321 1.46 33.40 17.91
CA SER A 321 0.30 33.93 18.62
C SER A 321 0.69 34.93 19.71
N LEU A 322 1.73 34.62 20.50
CA LEU A 322 2.23 35.50 21.55
C LEU A 322 2.78 36.81 20.94
N MET A 323 3.62 36.70 19.90
CA MET A 323 4.22 37.86 19.22
C MET A 323 3.15 38.74 18.55
N ALA A 324 2.14 38.14 17.92
CA ALA A 324 1.02 38.88 17.34
C ALA A 324 0.20 39.62 18.41
N GLY A 325 -0.04 38.98 19.56
CA GLY A 325 -0.71 39.60 20.71
C GLY A 325 0.08 40.77 21.31
N LEU A 326 1.40 40.60 21.50
CA LEU A 326 2.29 41.65 21.97
C LEU A 326 2.37 42.82 20.98
N PHE A 327 2.41 42.53 19.68
CA PHE A 327 2.43 43.56 18.64
C PHE A 327 1.12 44.35 18.60
N LEU A 328 -0.03 43.65 18.70
CA LEU A 328 -1.34 44.30 18.83
C LEU A 328 -1.40 45.21 20.06
N PHE A 329 -0.88 44.75 21.21
CA PHE A 329 -0.80 45.54 22.43
C PHE A 329 0.10 46.77 22.28
N ALA A 330 1.25 46.63 21.61
CA ALA A 330 2.16 47.75 21.33
C ALA A 330 1.53 48.82 20.42
N LEU A 331 0.75 48.41 19.41
CA LEU A 331 -0.02 49.33 18.56
C LEU A 331 -1.12 50.05 19.36
N ALA A 332 -1.78 49.35 20.27
CA ALA A 332 -2.79 49.95 21.15
C ALA A 332 -2.19 51.03 22.09
N ILE A 333 -1.00 50.77 22.67
CA ILE A 333 -0.29 51.76 23.50
C ILE A 333 0.09 53.01 22.68
N ARG A 334 0.42 52.85 21.40
CA ARG A 334 0.74 53.98 20.50
C ARG A 334 -0.46 54.81 20.08
N GLY A 335 -1.67 54.47 20.54
CA GLY A 335 -2.90 55.21 20.23
C GLY A 335 -3.49 54.91 18.85
N PHE A 336 -3.02 53.85 18.17
CA PHE A 336 -3.55 53.44 16.87
C PHE A 336 -4.80 52.56 16.97
N SER A 337 -5.37 52.35 18.16
CA SER A 337 -6.46 51.41 18.44
C SER A 337 -7.75 51.59 17.60
N TRP A 338 -7.95 52.74 16.95
CA TRP A 338 -9.09 53.02 16.09
C TRP A 338 -8.90 52.53 14.63
N GLU A 339 -7.68 52.16 14.24
CA GLU A 339 -7.39 51.68 12.89
C GLU A 339 -7.81 50.22 12.70
N THR A 340 -8.82 50.02 11.88
CA THR A 340 -9.38 48.68 11.64
C THR A 340 -8.55 47.81 10.70
N ALA A 341 -7.55 48.39 10.03
CA ALA A 341 -6.82 47.77 8.93
C ALA A 341 -5.94 46.57 9.33
N TYR A 342 -5.41 46.52 10.56
CA TYR A 342 -4.53 45.45 11.01
C TYR A 342 -5.25 44.34 11.80
N HIS A 343 -6.48 44.59 12.28
CA HIS A 343 -7.21 43.63 13.11
C HIS A 343 -7.47 42.27 12.42
N PRO A 344 -7.89 42.20 11.14
CA PRO A 344 -8.18 40.91 10.50
C PRO A 344 -6.96 39.99 10.49
N PHE A 345 -5.78 40.51 10.14
CA PHE A 345 -4.55 39.72 10.09
C PHE A 345 -4.05 39.34 11.50
N LEU A 346 -4.04 40.28 12.45
CA LEU A 346 -3.55 40.00 13.80
C LEU A 346 -4.45 39.00 14.54
N LEU A 347 -5.78 39.07 14.36
CA LEU A 347 -6.71 38.08 14.92
C LEU A 347 -6.50 36.70 14.30
N LEU A 348 -6.24 36.63 12.98
CA LEU A 348 -5.88 35.38 12.34
C LEU A 348 -4.57 34.83 12.94
N TRP A 349 -3.53 35.65 13.13
CA TRP A 349 -2.25 35.17 13.66
C TRP A 349 -2.33 34.75 15.13
N VAL A 350 -3.14 35.42 15.96
CA VAL A 350 -3.44 35.00 17.33
C VAL A 350 -4.20 33.67 17.35
N SER A 351 -5.10 33.43 16.39
CA SER A 351 -5.83 32.15 16.30
C SER A 351 -5.04 31.00 15.63
N ALA A 352 -3.79 31.24 15.20
CA ALA A 352 -3.01 30.25 14.47
C ALA A 352 -2.82 28.89 15.19
N PRO A 353 -2.60 28.82 16.53
CA PRO A 353 -2.55 27.55 17.25
C PRO A 353 -3.87 26.75 17.19
N ALA A 354 -5.01 27.45 17.27
CA ALA A 354 -6.32 26.82 17.19
C ALA A 354 -6.58 26.25 15.79
N VAL A 355 -6.21 27.01 14.75
CA VAL A 355 -6.31 26.59 13.35
C VAL A 355 -5.38 25.41 13.04
N GLN A 356 -4.15 25.41 13.59
CA GLN A 356 -3.22 24.28 13.50
C GLN A 356 -3.79 23.01 14.17
N HIS A 357 -4.37 23.16 15.36
CA HIS A 357 -4.98 22.03 16.07
C HIS A 357 -6.20 21.49 15.31
N TRP A 358 -7.04 22.38 14.80
CA TRP A 358 -8.24 22.02 14.01
C TRP A 358 -7.88 21.22 12.75
N MET A 359 -6.78 21.54 12.07
CA MET A 359 -6.27 20.79 10.92
C MET A 359 -5.73 19.40 11.29
N GLY A 360 -5.15 19.23 12.49
CA GLY A 360 -4.54 17.97 12.93
C GLY A 360 -5.52 16.92 13.48
N TRP A 361 -6.78 17.29 13.76
CA TRP A 361 -7.73 16.45 14.52
C TRP A 361 -8.11 15.13 13.81
N GLN A 362 -8.30 15.12 12.48
CA GLN A 362 -8.75 13.91 11.75
C GLN A 362 -7.73 12.75 11.72
N ARG A 363 -6.45 13.01 12.02
CA ARG A 363 -5.41 11.97 12.00
C ARG A 363 -5.64 10.88 13.06
N ARG A 364 -6.36 11.20 14.15
CA ARG A 364 -6.64 10.24 15.23
C ARG A 364 -7.79 9.27 14.90
N SER A 365 -8.76 9.66 14.07
CA SER A 365 -9.92 8.82 13.77
C SER A 365 -9.63 7.75 12.72
N VAL A 366 -8.82 8.07 11.70
CA VAL A 366 -8.42 7.10 10.65
C VAL A 366 -7.55 6.00 11.24
N ARG A 367 -6.63 6.35 12.16
CA ARG A 367 -5.73 5.38 12.80
C ARG A 367 -6.39 4.53 13.88
N ARG A 368 -7.41 5.05 14.58
CA ARG A 368 -8.18 4.26 15.56
C ARG A 368 -9.04 3.18 14.88
N LEU A 369 -9.36 3.34 13.59
CA LEU A 369 -9.99 2.29 12.79
C LEU A 369 -9.01 1.15 12.41
N GLU A 370 -7.69 1.35 12.55
CA GLU A 370 -6.67 0.33 12.21
C GLU A 370 -6.41 -0.66 13.37
N GLU A 371 -6.70 -0.30 14.62
CA GLU A 371 -6.49 -1.17 15.79
C GLU A 371 -7.84 -1.70 16.32
N ILE A 372 -8.20 -2.92 15.90
CA ILE A 372 -9.36 -3.66 16.41
C ILE A 372 -9.09 -4.07 17.86
N ALA A 373 -10.03 -3.82 18.77
CA ALA A 373 -9.88 -4.17 20.19
C ALA A 373 -9.67 -5.68 20.38
N ALA A 374 -8.91 -6.08 21.41
CA ALA A 374 -8.59 -7.50 21.64
C ALA A 374 -9.84 -8.38 21.90
N GLU A 375 -10.93 -7.80 22.39
CA GLU A 375 -12.23 -8.48 22.53
C GLU A 375 -12.89 -8.71 21.16
N ASP A 376 -12.93 -7.68 20.32
CA ASP A 376 -13.46 -7.77 18.95
C ASP A 376 -12.64 -8.74 18.10
N GLN A 377 -11.30 -8.76 18.25
CA GLN A 377 -10.45 -9.76 17.58
C GLN A 377 -10.80 -11.19 17.99
N ARG A 378 -10.98 -11.45 19.29
CA ARG A 378 -11.38 -12.77 19.80
C ARG A 378 -12.75 -13.18 19.25
N TYR A 379 -13.70 -12.26 19.24
CA TYR A 379 -15.02 -12.48 18.66
C TYR A 379 -14.94 -12.85 17.17
N LEU A 380 -14.21 -12.06 16.37
CA LEU A 380 -14.08 -12.28 14.93
C LEU A 380 -13.36 -13.61 14.62
N ARG A 381 -12.31 -13.95 15.36
CA ARG A 381 -11.60 -15.22 15.19
C ARG A 381 -12.46 -16.43 15.54
N ARG A 382 -13.28 -16.32 16.59
CA ARG A 382 -14.25 -17.37 16.92
C ARG A 382 -15.27 -17.57 15.80
N VAL A 383 -15.87 -16.48 15.30
CA VAL A 383 -16.80 -16.52 14.16
C VAL A 383 -16.13 -17.12 12.92
N ALA A 384 -14.86 -16.79 12.67
CA ALA A 384 -14.09 -17.37 11.57
C ALA A 384 -13.91 -18.90 11.74
N ARG A 385 -13.56 -19.38 12.94
CA ARG A 385 -13.44 -20.82 13.22
C ARG A 385 -14.76 -21.57 13.06
N GLU A 386 -15.85 -20.98 13.53
CA GLU A 386 -17.20 -21.54 13.39
C GLU A 386 -17.67 -21.56 11.94
N THR A 387 -17.35 -20.52 11.17
CA THR A 387 -17.66 -20.44 9.74
C THR A 387 -16.82 -21.43 8.92
N TRP A 388 -15.53 -21.59 9.27
CA TRP A 388 -14.61 -22.53 8.63
C TRP A 388 -15.15 -23.97 8.63
N ARG A 389 -15.86 -24.37 9.68
CA ARG A 389 -16.52 -25.69 9.78
C ARG A 389 -17.31 -26.05 8.53
N TYR A 390 -18.02 -25.08 7.92
CA TYR A 390 -18.78 -25.31 6.70
C TYR A 390 -17.92 -25.96 5.62
N PHE A 391 -16.76 -25.36 5.36
CA PHE A 391 -15.87 -25.87 4.33
C PHE A 391 -15.05 -27.07 4.79
N ASP A 392 -14.67 -27.09 6.07
CA ASP A 392 -13.88 -28.19 6.62
C ASP A 392 -14.63 -29.53 6.56
N ASP A 393 -15.93 -29.50 6.87
CA ASP A 393 -16.82 -30.68 6.85
C ASP A 393 -17.29 -31.03 5.43
N LEU A 394 -17.63 -30.03 4.60
CA LEU A 394 -18.35 -30.26 3.34
C LEU A 394 -17.46 -30.32 2.09
N VAL A 395 -16.23 -29.78 2.15
CA VAL A 395 -15.29 -29.81 1.02
C VAL A 395 -14.32 -30.98 1.16
N GLY A 396 -14.80 -32.16 0.78
CA GLY A 396 -14.03 -33.40 0.82
C GLY A 396 -14.25 -34.28 -0.42
N PRO A 397 -13.73 -35.52 -0.40
CA PRO A 397 -13.82 -36.45 -1.54
C PRO A 397 -15.25 -36.74 -2.01
N GLU A 398 -16.24 -36.76 -1.10
CA GLU A 398 -17.66 -37.00 -1.44
C GLU A 398 -18.22 -35.98 -2.43
N HIS A 399 -17.76 -34.73 -2.33
CA HIS A 399 -18.16 -33.61 -3.18
C HIS A 399 -17.08 -33.24 -4.19
N ASN A 400 -16.16 -34.16 -4.50
CA ASN A 400 -15.03 -33.96 -5.41
C ASN A 400 -14.19 -32.70 -5.06
N TRP A 401 -14.08 -32.39 -3.76
CA TRP A 401 -13.41 -31.18 -3.26
C TRP A 401 -14.02 -29.86 -3.76
N LEU A 402 -15.31 -29.86 -4.13
CA LEU A 402 -16.06 -28.66 -4.48
C LEU A 402 -16.99 -28.24 -3.34
N PRO A 403 -17.11 -26.93 -3.05
CA PRO A 403 -18.02 -26.44 -2.01
C PRO A 403 -19.48 -26.56 -2.45
N PRO A 404 -20.38 -27.13 -1.63
CA PRO A 404 -21.81 -27.03 -1.91
C PRO A 404 -22.31 -25.59 -1.85
N ASP A 405 -23.51 -25.35 -2.36
CA ASP A 405 -24.13 -24.03 -2.42
C ASP A 405 -24.74 -23.60 -1.08
N ASN A 406 -25.36 -24.53 -0.37
CA ASN A 406 -25.90 -24.30 0.96
C ASN A 406 -25.98 -25.60 1.77
N SER A 407 -26.06 -25.44 3.09
CA SER A 407 -26.45 -26.49 4.01
C SER A 407 -27.56 -25.99 4.91
N GLN A 408 -28.61 -26.78 5.08
CA GLN A 408 -29.75 -26.47 5.94
C GLN A 408 -29.70 -27.39 7.15
N GLN A 409 -29.73 -26.81 8.35
CA GLN A 409 -29.68 -27.57 9.61
C GLN A 409 -31.04 -27.67 10.31
N ALA A 410 -32.11 -27.14 9.70
CA ALA A 410 -33.45 -27.23 10.26
C ALA A 410 -33.99 -28.66 10.07
N LEU A 411 -34.11 -29.40 11.19
CA LEU A 411 -34.65 -30.78 11.31
C LEU A 411 -33.78 -31.91 10.73
N ARG A 412 -33.12 -31.74 9.58
CA ARG A 412 -32.11 -32.66 9.02
C ARG A 412 -31.01 -31.85 8.32
N ILE A 413 -29.77 -32.37 8.30
CA ILE A 413 -28.69 -31.77 7.52
C ILE A 413 -28.92 -32.10 6.05
N GLU A 414 -29.43 -31.14 5.30
CA GLU A 414 -29.57 -31.23 3.84
C GLU A 414 -28.53 -30.33 3.17
N THR A 415 -27.66 -30.94 2.37
CA THR A 415 -26.61 -30.24 1.63
C THR A 415 -27.01 -30.16 0.16
N ALA A 416 -27.01 -28.94 -0.40
CA ALA A 416 -27.23 -28.76 -1.83
C ALA A 416 -26.04 -29.30 -2.63
N ASN A 417 -26.25 -30.39 -3.37
CA ASN A 417 -25.23 -31.05 -4.21
C ASN A 417 -24.88 -30.24 -5.48
N ARG A 418 -24.78 -28.91 -5.39
CA ARG A 418 -24.42 -28.04 -6.51
C ARG A 418 -23.43 -26.97 -6.08
N THR A 419 -22.63 -26.47 -7.02
CA THR A 419 -21.67 -25.39 -6.80
C THR A 419 -21.65 -24.40 -7.96
N SER A 420 -21.17 -23.19 -7.70
CA SER A 420 -20.97 -22.12 -8.67
C SER A 420 -19.51 -21.65 -8.69
N PRO A 421 -19.06 -20.94 -9.73
CA PRO A 421 -17.69 -20.42 -9.77
C PRO A 421 -17.40 -19.45 -8.62
N THR A 422 -18.38 -18.65 -8.18
CA THR A 422 -18.25 -17.80 -6.99
C THR A 422 -18.07 -18.64 -5.71
N ASN A 423 -18.84 -19.73 -5.53
CA ASN A 423 -18.70 -20.59 -4.34
C ASN A 423 -17.31 -21.24 -4.31
N ILE A 424 -16.82 -21.74 -5.46
CA ILE A 424 -15.46 -22.26 -5.62
C ILE A 424 -14.44 -21.19 -5.25
N GLY A 425 -14.57 -19.98 -5.80
CA GLY A 425 -13.68 -18.86 -5.49
C GLY A 425 -13.64 -18.53 -3.99
N MET A 426 -14.80 -18.50 -3.32
CA MET A 426 -14.90 -18.24 -1.89
C MET A 426 -14.33 -19.36 -1.02
N TRP A 427 -14.47 -20.62 -1.45
CA TRP A 427 -13.81 -21.75 -0.80
C TRP A 427 -12.29 -21.61 -0.83
N LEU A 428 -11.72 -21.32 -2.01
CA LEU A 428 -10.27 -21.15 -2.15
C LEU A 428 -9.76 -20.01 -1.26
N MET A 429 -10.48 -18.89 -1.19
CA MET A 429 -10.14 -17.78 -0.27
C MET A 429 -10.30 -18.16 1.20
N SER A 430 -11.27 -18.99 1.53
CA SER A 430 -11.45 -19.51 2.89
C SER A 430 -10.32 -20.46 3.28
N ALA A 431 -9.82 -21.28 2.35
CA ALA A 431 -8.66 -22.15 2.58
C ALA A 431 -7.36 -21.35 2.79
N VAL A 432 -7.14 -20.28 2.03
CA VAL A 432 -6.02 -19.33 2.25
C VAL A 432 -6.16 -18.67 3.63
N SER A 433 -7.36 -18.18 3.96
CA SER A 433 -7.63 -17.57 5.27
C SER A 433 -7.44 -18.55 6.42
N ALA A 434 -7.79 -19.83 6.22
CA ALA A 434 -7.61 -20.89 7.20
C ALA A 434 -6.12 -21.22 7.45
N LEU A 435 -5.27 -21.10 6.42
CA LEU A 435 -3.81 -21.16 6.61
C LEU A 435 -3.32 -19.99 7.47
N ASP A 436 -3.71 -18.76 7.14
CA ASP A 436 -3.27 -17.55 7.86
C ASP A 436 -3.80 -17.51 9.31
N LEU A 437 -4.96 -18.11 9.58
CA LEU A 437 -5.52 -18.26 10.92
C LEU A 437 -4.97 -19.48 11.70
N GLY A 438 -4.20 -20.36 11.05
CA GLY A 438 -3.62 -21.57 11.66
C GLY A 438 -4.59 -22.74 11.83
N TYR A 439 -5.68 -22.75 11.07
CA TYR A 439 -6.65 -23.86 11.01
C TYR A 439 -6.17 -25.01 10.14
N LEU A 440 -5.36 -24.71 9.12
CA LEU A 440 -4.69 -25.67 8.26
C LEU A 440 -3.17 -25.49 8.35
N SER A 441 -2.44 -26.60 8.22
CA SER A 441 -1.01 -26.54 7.90
C SER A 441 -0.79 -26.17 6.42
N PRO A 442 0.40 -25.67 6.04
CA PRO A 442 0.74 -25.42 4.64
C PRO A 442 0.55 -26.64 3.73
N GLU A 443 0.86 -27.84 4.22
CA GLU A 443 0.68 -29.07 3.43
C GLU A 443 -0.80 -29.36 3.17
N GLU A 444 -1.66 -29.25 4.17
CA GLU A 444 -3.10 -29.50 4.01
C GLU A 444 -3.76 -28.47 3.06
N MET A 445 -3.35 -27.20 3.14
CA MET A 445 -3.87 -26.17 2.22
C MET A 445 -3.51 -26.52 0.78
N ILE A 446 -2.24 -26.84 0.51
CA ILE A 446 -1.79 -27.21 -0.84
C ILE A 446 -2.53 -28.45 -1.34
N GLU A 447 -2.70 -29.48 -0.50
CA GLU A 447 -3.41 -30.70 -0.88
C GLU A 447 -4.88 -30.44 -1.25
N ARG A 448 -5.64 -29.77 -0.39
CA ARG A 448 -7.08 -29.52 -0.61
C ARG A 448 -7.33 -28.61 -1.82
N CYS A 449 -6.52 -27.56 -1.96
CA CYS A 449 -6.61 -26.65 -3.10
C CYS A 449 -6.19 -27.34 -4.41
N SER A 450 -5.13 -28.17 -4.39
CA SER A 450 -4.73 -28.94 -5.58
C SER A 450 -5.83 -29.91 -6.00
N ALA A 451 -6.44 -30.63 -5.07
CA ALA A 451 -7.54 -31.54 -5.37
C ALA A 451 -8.76 -30.79 -5.97
N THR A 452 -9.05 -29.59 -5.48
CA THR A 452 -10.07 -28.71 -6.08
C THR A 452 -9.70 -28.35 -7.52
N MET A 453 -8.48 -27.87 -7.76
CA MET A 453 -8.01 -27.48 -9.10
C MET A 453 -7.98 -28.65 -10.09
N GLU A 454 -7.58 -29.84 -9.65
CA GLU A 454 -7.63 -31.07 -10.45
C GLU A 454 -9.07 -31.43 -10.84
N THR A 455 -10.05 -31.17 -9.98
CA THR A 455 -11.47 -31.31 -10.31
C THR A 455 -11.90 -30.25 -11.34
N LEU A 456 -11.50 -28.98 -11.19
CA LEU A 456 -11.90 -27.91 -12.11
C LEU A 456 -11.46 -28.16 -13.56
N VAL A 457 -10.28 -28.77 -13.76
CA VAL A 457 -9.78 -29.14 -15.10
C VAL A 457 -10.72 -30.12 -15.82
N LYS A 458 -11.44 -30.98 -15.07
CA LYS A 458 -12.36 -31.99 -15.60
C LYS A 458 -13.74 -31.44 -15.94
N LEU A 459 -14.09 -30.24 -15.47
CA LEU A 459 -15.40 -29.64 -15.69
C LEU A 459 -15.58 -29.18 -17.15
N GLU A 460 -16.81 -29.34 -17.67
CA GLU A 460 -17.20 -28.75 -18.95
C GLU A 460 -17.09 -27.22 -18.88
N ARG A 461 -16.47 -26.58 -19.86
CA ARG A 461 -16.22 -25.13 -19.91
C ARG A 461 -16.70 -24.55 -21.23
N CYS A 462 -16.95 -23.23 -21.26
CA CYS A 462 -17.30 -22.48 -22.46
C CYS A 462 -16.36 -21.26 -22.57
N GLU A 463 -15.58 -21.16 -23.65
CA GLU A 463 -14.57 -20.11 -23.86
C GLU A 463 -13.61 -19.96 -22.65
N GLY A 464 -13.25 -21.09 -22.03
CA GLY A 464 -12.40 -21.13 -20.84
C GLY A 464 -13.12 -20.84 -19.50
N HIS A 465 -14.36 -20.34 -19.53
CA HIS A 465 -15.14 -20.06 -18.34
C HIS A 465 -15.85 -21.30 -17.79
N LEU A 466 -16.01 -21.35 -16.47
CA LEU A 466 -16.94 -22.26 -15.81
C LEU A 466 -18.39 -21.82 -16.04
N LEU A 467 -19.28 -22.80 -16.07
CA LEU A 467 -20.72 -22.63 -16.10
C LEU A 467 -21.24 -22.30 -14.69
N ASN A 468 -22.42 -21.69 -14.61
CA ASN A 468 -22.99 -21.18 -13.37
C ASN A 468 -23.24 -22.27 -12.32
N TRP A 469 -23.61 -23.48 -12.74
CA TRP A 469 -23.95 -24.56 -11.83
C TRP A 469 -23.40 -25.92 -12.27
N TYR A 470 -22.75 -26.63 -11.35
CA TYR A 470 -22.34 -28.03 -11.49
C TYR A 470 -22.87 -28.86 -10.34
N ASN A 471 -23.16 -30.13 -10.58
CA ASN A 471 -23.39 -31.10 -9.52
C ASN A 471 -22.06 -31.47 -8.86
N THR A 472 -21.95 -31.32 -7.53
CA THR A 472 -20.68 -31.56 -6.81
C THR A 472 -20.30 -33.03 -6.72
N ARG A 473 -21.23 -33.97 -6.93
CA ARG A 473 -20.97 -35.42 -6.89
C ARG A 473 -20.66 -35.99 -8.27
N THR A 474 -21.42 -35.58 -9.29
CA THR A 474 -21.30 -36.13 -10.65
C THR A 474 -20.43 -35.29 -11.59
N LEU A 475 -20.14 -34.04 -11.23
CA LEU A 475 -19.45 -33.05 -12.06
C LEU A 475 -20.24 -32.59 -13.30
N ASP A 476 -21.48 -33.04 -13.46
CA ASP A 476 -22.33 -32.64 -14.58
C ASP A 476 -22.76 -31.17 -14.45
N PRO A 477 -22.72 -30.40 -15.55
CA PRO A 477 -23.30 -29.07 -15.57
C PRO A 477 -24.83 -29.12 -15.48
N LEU A 478 -25.41 -28.26 -14.65
CA LEU A 478 -26.85 -28.17 -14.47
C LEU A 478 -27.48 -27.24 -15.53
N GLN A 479 -28.71 -27.53 -15.93
CA GLN A 479 -29.47 -26.72 -16.88
C GLN A 479 -30.19 -25.56 -16.17
N PRO A 480 -30.27 -24.37 -16.79
CA PRO A 480 -29.67 -24.00 -18.07
C PRO A 480 -28.16 -23.77 -17.97
N LYS A 481 -27.41 -24.21 -18.99
CA LYS A 481 -25.97 -23.91 -19.11
C LYS A 481 -25.76 -22.42 -19.38
N TYR A 482 -25.13 -21.72 -18.43
CA TYR A 482 -24.94 -20.27 -18.46
C TYR A 482 -23.54 -19.89 -17.98
N VAL A 483 -22.88 -18.95 -18.64
CA VAL A 483 -21.62 -18.35 -18.21
C VAL A 483 -21.93 -17.00 -17.57
N SER A 484 -21.58 -16.82 -16.30
CA SER A 484 -21.80 -15.59 -15.54
C SER A 484 -20.53 -14.71 -15.54
N THR A 485 -20.70 -13.42 -15.84
CA THR A 485 -19.59 -12.47 -15.90
C THR A 485 -19.02 -12.18 -14.51
N VAL A 486 -19.89 -12.05 -13.51
CA VAL A 486 -19.47 -11.81 -12.12
C VAL A 486 -18.80 -13.04 -11.54
N ASP A 487 -19.38 -14.22 -11.73
CA ASP A 487 -18.78 -15.46 -11.20
C ASP A 487 -17.41 -15.74 -11.81
N SER A 488 -17.25 -15.42 -13.10
CA SER A 488 -15.95 -15.52 -13.78
C SER A 488 -14.93 -14.55 -13.19
N GLY A 489 -15.29 -13.29 -12.96
CA GLY A 489 -14.38 -12.31 -12.36
C GLY A 489 -13.99 -12.63 -10.93
N ASN A 490 -14.94 -13.13 -10.13
CA ASN A 490 -14.69 -13.56 -8.75
C ASN A 490 -13.73 -14.75 -8.70
N LEU A 491 -13.98 -15.77 -9.52
CA LEU A 491 -13.09 -16.92 -9.61
C LEU A 491 -11.69 -16.51 -10.09
N LEU A 492 -11.59 -15.65 -11.11
CA LEU A 492 -10.31 -15.16 -11.61
C LEU A 492 -9.50 -14.46 -10.51
N ALA A 493 -10.15 -13.59 -9.72
CA ALA A 493 -9.51 -12.93 -8.58
C ALA A 493 -9.01 -13.95 -7.53
N SER A 494 -9.85 -14.94 -7.18
CA SER A 494 -9.50 -16.01 -6.25
C SER A 494 -8.33 -16.87 -6.74
N LEU A 495 -8.27 -17.19 -8.03
CA LEU A 495 -7.16 -17.95 -8.61
C LEU A 495 -5.83 -17.20 -8.49
N TRP A 496 -5.83 -15.89 -8.75
CA TRP A 496 -4.62 -15.07 -8.57
C TRP A 496 -4.16 -14.97 -7.12
N VAL A 497 -5.09 -14.84 -6.16
CA VAL A 497 -4.72 -14.83 -4.74
C VAL A 497 -4.13 -16.18 -4.32
N LEU A 498 -4.72 -17.29 -4.77
CA LEU A 498 -4.20 -18.64 -4.47
C LEU A 498 -2.84 -18.89 -5.11
N ALA A 499 -2.66 -18.50 -6.37
CA ALA A 499 -1.40 -18.53 -7.11
C ALA A 499 -0.29 -17.82 -6.31
N GLN A 500 -0.57 -16.58 -5.91
CA GLN A 500 0.35 -15.77 -5.12
C GLN A 500 0.64 -16.39 -3.75
N THR A 501 -0.36 -16.93 -3.05
CA THR A 501 -0.16 -17.62 -1.76
C THR A 501 0.75 -18.84 -1.91
N ALA A 502 0.56 -19.63 -2.97
CA ALA A 502 1.40 -20.80 -3.26
C ALA A 502 2.85 -20.39 -3.59
N GLN A 503 3.05 -19.27 -4.30
CA GLN A 503 4.37 -18.72 -4.60
C GLN A 503 5.07 -18.18 -3.34
N GLU A 504 4.36 -17.48 -2.47
CA GLU A 504 4.90 -16.87 -1.25
C GLU A 504 5.36 -17.89 -0.21
N LEU A 505 4.87 -19.13 -0.28
CA LEU A 505 5.24 -20.20 0.64
C LEU A 505 6.76 -20.38 0.74
N ALA A 506 7.51 -20.22 -0.36
CA ALA A 506 8.97 -20.33 -0.37
C ALA A 506 9.66 -19.30 0.54
N SER A 507 9.03 -18.15 0.80
CA SER A 507 9.57 -17.07 1.64
C SER A 507 9.10 -17.13 3.10
N LYS A 508 8.09 -17.95 3.41
CA LYS A 508 7.55 -18.10 4.76
C LYS A 508 8.41 -19.06 5.60
N PRO A 509 8.53 -18.84 6.93
CA PRO A 509 9.13 -19.82 7.83
C PRO A 509 8.27 -21.09 7.93
N GLN A 510 8.82 -22.21 8.41
CA GLN A 510 8.04 -23.46 8.52
C GLN A 510 6.94 -23.38 9.57
N VAL A 511 7.08 -22.50 10.58
CA VAL A 511 6.13 -22.33 11.67
C VAL A 511 5.95 -20.86 12.01
N GLU A 512 4.68 -20.46 12.11
CA GLU A 512 4.26 -19.12 12.46
C GLU A 512 3.40 -19.14 13.73
N LYS A 513 3.24 -17.97 14.36
CA LYS A 513 2.41 -17.81 15.56
C LYS A 513 0.95 -18.19 15.33
N CYS A 514 0.47 -18.15 14.09
CA CYS A 514 -0.90 -18.52 13.74
C CYS A 514 -1.23 -19.97 14.16
N ALA A 515 -0.27 -20.90 14.19
CA ALA A 515 -0.50 -22.29 14.59
C ALA A 515 -1.07 -22.41 16.02
N LEU A 516 -0.49 -21.68 17.00
CA LEU A 516 -1.01 -21.62 18.37
C LEU A 516 -2.35 -20.89 18.42
N GLN A 517 -2.47 -19.79 17.69
CA GLN A 517 -3.68 -18.98 17.71
C GLN A 517 -4.87 -19.75 17.11
N GLY A 518 -4.67 -20.55 16.07
CA GLY A 518 -5.71 -21.37 15.45
C GLY A 518 -6.23 -22.47 16.38
N LEU A 519 -5.34 -23.06 17.19
CA LEU A 519 -5.73 -23.99 18.26
C LEU A 519 -6.47 -23.25 19.39
N ALA A 520 -6.01 -22.04 19.74
CA ALA A 520 -6.66 -21.20 20.74
C ALA A 520 -8.08 -20.79 20.32
N ASP A 521 -8.30 -20.51 19.02
CA ASP A 521 -9.63 -20.20 18.47
C ASP A 521 -10.60 -21.37 18.64
N ASN A 522 -10.14 -22.60 18.37
CA ASN A 522 -10.95 -23.81 18.57
C ASN A 522 -11.25 -24.04 20.07
N LEU A 523 -10.24 -23.88 20.93
CA LEU A 523 -10.44 -23.94 22.38
C LEU A 523 -11.42 -22.86 22.89
N ALA A 524 -11.40 -21.66 22.32
CA ALA A 524 -12.32 -20.58 22.67
C ALA A 524 -13.78 -20.96 22.34
N VAL A 525 -14.04 -21.59 21.19
CA VAL A 525 -15.37 -22.12 20.85
C VAL A 525 -15.85 -23.12 21.91
N ILE A 526 -14.97 -24.02 22.36
CA ILE A 526 -15.30 -25.02 23.39
C ILE A 526 -15.66 -24.34 24.72
N ILE A 527 -14.80 -23.42 25.19
CA ILE A 527 -14.97 -22.74 26.49
C ILE A 527 -16.25 -21.90 26.52
N GLU A 528 -16.57 -21.20 25.43
CA GLU A 528 -17.70 -20.28 25.41
C GLU A 528 -19.05 -20.96 25.22
N ARG A 529 -19.11 -22.01 24.38
CA ARG A 529 -20.36 -22.73 24.12
C ARG A 529 -20.69 -23.77 25.19
N PHE A 530 -19.68 -24.34 25.84
CA PHE A 530 -19.87 -25.47 26.75
C PHE A 530 -19.21 -25.19 28.11
N PRO A 531 -20.01 -25.02 29.19
CA PRO A 531 -19.46 -24.85 30.54
C PRO A 531 -18.56 -26.03 30.92
N PRO A 532 -17.36 -25.79 31.47
CA PRO A 532 -16.47 -26.87 31.87
C PRO A 532 -17.03 -27.63 33.08
N ASP A 533 -17.08 -28.97 32.98
CA ASP A 533 -17.33 -29.88 34.10
C ASP A 533 -16.02 -30.36 34.73
N HIS A 534 -16.10 -31.02 35.90
CA HIS A 534 -14.92 -31.49 36.65
C HIS A 534 -13.96 -32.37 35.84
N THR A 535 -14.43 -33.07 34.80
CA THR A 535 -13.59 -33.96 33.98
C THR A 535 -12.78 -33.21 32.93
N ILE A 536 -13.27 -32.07 32.45
CA ILE A 536 -12.64 -31.26 31.39
C ILE A 536 -11.97 -29.97 31.88
N THR A 537 -12.24 -29.51 33.11
CA THR A 537 -11.68 -28.25 33.64
C THR A 537 -10.15 -28.22 33.63
N VAL A 538 -9.50 -29.28 34.14
CA VAL A 538 -8.02 -29.31 34.25
C VAL A 538 -7.34 -29.36 32.87
N PRO A 539 -7.75 -30.22 31.92
CA PRO A 539 -7.21 -30.18 30.57
C PRO A 539 -7.44 -28.84 29.86
N ILE A 540 -8.62 -28.21 30.00
CA ILE A 540 -8.92 -26.91 29.39
C ILE A 540 -8.01 -25.80 29.92
N GLU A 541 -7.81 -25.71 31.24
CA GLU A 541 -6.90 -24.72 31.84
C GLU A 541 -5.46 -24.92 31.36
N THR A 542 -5.02 -26.18 31.28
CA THR A 542 -3.68 -26.53 30.80
C THR A 542 -3.48 -26.10 29.35
N LEU A 543 -4.44 -26.42 28.47
CA LEU A 543 -4.42 -26.03 27.06
C LEU A 543 -4.46 -24.51 26.90
N ARG A 544 -5.32 -23.82 27.66
CA ARG A 544 -5.42 -22.35 27.62
C ARG A 544 -4.08 -21.71 27.93
N ARG A 545 -3.39 -22.17 28.97
CA ARG A 545 -2.07 -21.65 29.33
C ARG A 545 -1.03 -21.90 28.22
N LEU A 546 -0.97 -23.13 27.69
CA LEU A 546 -0.03 -23.49 26.64
C LEU A 546 -0.24 -22.69 25.34
N LEU A 547 -1.48 -22.41 24.98
CA LEU A 547 -1.83 -21.75 23.71
C LEU A 547 -1.82 -20.21 23.77
N GLN A 548 -1.94 -19.61 24.96
CA GLN A 548 -2.02 -18.14 25.12
C GLN A 548 -0.69 -17.46 25.47
N GLU A 549 0.27 -18.18 26.05
CA GLU A 549 1.56 -17.58 26.37
C GLU A 549 2.28 -17.13 25.07
N GLU A 550 3.12 -16.10 25.12
CA GLU A 550 3.89 -15.67 23.93
C GLU A 550 4.99 -16.70 23.58
N SER A 551 5.20 -16.96 22.29
CA SER A 551 6.22 -17.88 21.77
C SER A 551 6.64 -17.52 20.35
N SER A 552 7.83 -17.96 19.97
CA SER A 552 8.42 -17.80 18.63
C SER A 552 9.24 -19.02 18.24
N GLY A 553 9.36 -19.26 16.94
CA GLY A 553 10.18 -20.33 16.37
C GLY A 553 9.88 -21.70 16.99
N ILE A 554 10.92 -22.38 17.47
CA ILE A 554 10.79 -23.76 17.99
C ILE A 554 9.92 -23.86 19.25
N GLN A 555 9.81 -22.80 20.05
CA GLN A 555 8.99 -22.81 21.27
C GLN A 555 7.51 -23.08 20.96
N ILE A 556 7.06 -22.69 19.76
CA ILE A 556 5.71 -22.98 19.28
C ILE A 556 5.51 -24.49 19.12
N VAL A 557 6.50 -25.18 18.56
CA VAL A 557 6.48 -26.63 18.33
C VAL A 557 6.38 -27.38 19.65
N ASP A 558 7.24 -27.02 20.60
CA ASP A 558 7.26 -27.64 21.93
C ASP A 558 5.91 -27.49 22.64
N ARG A 559 5.30 -26.31 22.56
CA ARG A 559 4.01 -26.06 23.20
C ARG A 559 2.87 -26.84 22.58
N ILE A 560 2.85 -26.97 21.26
CA ILE A 560 1.82 -27.78 20.58
C ILE A 560 1.99 -29.26 20.93
N ARG A 561 3.23 -29.76 20.99
CA ARG A 561 3.51 -31.13 21.46
C ARG A 561 3.08 -31.33 22.91
N LEU A 562 3.33 -30.36 23.79
CA LEU A 562 2.86 -30.39 25.18
C LEU A 562 1.32 -30.27 25.29
N ALA A 563 0.65 -29.68 24.30
CA ALA A 563 -0.80 -29.59 24.22
C ALA A 563 -1.46 -30.91 23.76
N ALA A 564 -0.73 -31.83 23.12
CA ALA A 564 -1.29 -33.08 22.63
C ALA A 564 -1.84 -34.01 23.73
N PRO A 565 -1.13 -34.29 24.84
CA PRO A 565 -1.70 -35.10 25.93
C PRO A 565 -2.98 -34.54 26.56
N PRO A 566 -3.09 -33.24 26.94
CA PRO A 566 -4.33 -32.72 27.48
C PRO A 566 -5.47 -32.65 26.44
N ALA A 567 -5.17 -32.42 25.16
CA ALA A 567 -6.18 -32.50 24.09
C ALA A 567 -6.77 -33.92 23.97
N ARG A 568 -5.91 -34.95 23.95
CA ARG A 568 -6.34 -36.34 23.93
C ARG A 568 -7.16 -36.72 25.16
N LYS A 569 -6.76 -36.23 26.34
CA LYS A 569 -7.52 -36.42 27.58
C LYS A 569 -8.93 -35.82 27.52
N LEU A 570 -9.12 -34.70 26.80
CA LEU A 570 -10.46 -34.18 26.53
C LEU A 570 -11.27 -35.13 25.66
N THR A 571 -10.68 -35.65 24.58
CA THR A 571 -11.35 -36.66 23.74
C THR A 571 -11.74 -37.91 24.54
N GLU A 572 -10.85 -38.40 25.41
CA GLU A 572 -11.11 -39.56 26.28
C GLU A 572 -12.23 -39.30 27.30
N SER A 573 -12.41 -38.07 27.77
CA SER A 573 -13.53 -37.72 28.66
C SER A 573 -14.91 -37.92 28.01
N LEU A 574 -14.97 -37.97 26.68
CA LEU A 574 -16.21 -38.15 25.92
C LEU A 574 -16.63 -39.61 25.76
N LEU A 575 -15.86 -40.58 26.26
CA LEU A 575 -16.14 -42.02 26.14
C LEU A 575 -17.54 -42.43 26.66
N TRP A 576 -18.11 -41.66 27.57
CA TRP A 576 -19.42 -41.92 28.18
C TRP A 576 -20.53 -41.00 27.64
N SER A 577 -20.24 -40.15 26.64
CA SER A 577 -21.27 -39.34 26.00
C SER A 577 -22.23 -40.23 25.21
N THR A 578 -23.53 -40.03 25.41
CA THR A 578 -24.60 -40.86 24.82
C THR A 578 -24.94 -40.47 23.38
N SER A 579 -24.33 -39.42 22.83
CA SER A 579 -24.57 -38.94 21.46
C SER A 579 -23.28 -38.47 20.77
N ASP A 580 -22.86 -39.20 19.74
CA ASP A 580 -21.79 -38.80 18.82
C ASP A 580 -22.12 -37.54 18.00
N THR A 581 -23.37 -37.06 18.07
CA THR A 581 -23.87 -35.91 17.29
C THR A 581 -23.91 -34.59 18.07
N GLU A 582 -23.47 -34.59 19.34
CA GLU A 582 -23.39 -33.36 20.13
C GLU A 582 -22.28 -32.43 19.63
N GLU A 583 -22.58 -31.13 19.48
CA GLU A 583 -21.59 -30.12 19.06
C GLU A 583 -20.35 -30.10 19.97
N ARG A 584 -20.52 -30.42 21.25
CA ARG A 584 -19.40 -30.51 22.22
C ARG A 584 -18.42 -31.61 21.82
N VAL A 585 -18.91 -32.78 21.43
CA VAL A 585 -18.10 -33.91 20.96
C VAL A 585 -17.35 -33.53 19.69
N TYR A 586 -18.05 -32.86 18.75
CA TYR A 586 -17.45 -32.36 17.51
C TYR A 586 -16.25 -31.44 17.76
N TRP A 587 -16.43 -30.38 18.54
CA TRP A 587 -15.37 -29.38 18.73
C TRP A 587 -14.16 -29.93 19.50
N ILE A 588 -14.38 -30.78 20.49
CA ILE A 588 -13.29 -31.44 21.22
C ILE A 588 -12.50 -32.39 20.28
N ARG A 589 -13.19 -33.22 19.49
CA ARG A 589 -12.52 -34.10 18.50
C ARG A 589 -11.75 -33.28 17.46
N ARG A 590 -12.31 -32.15 17.00
CA ARG A 590 -11.63 -31.24 16.07
C ARG A 590 -10.41 -30.57 16.67
N LEU A 591 -10.42 -30.25 17.97
CA LEU A 591 -9.24 -29.72 18.64
C LEU A 591 -8.12 -30.76 18.69
N ASP A 592 -8.43 -31.99 19.10
CA ASP A 592 -7.46 -33.09 19.14
C ASP A 592 -6.91 -33.40 17.74
N ASP A 593 -7.77 -33.56 16.73
CA ASP A 593 -7.36 -33.76 15.33
C ASP A 593 -6.39 -32.67 14.84
N GLN A 594 -6.72 -31.39 15.09
CA GLN A 594 -5.88 -30.27 14.71
C GLN A 594 -4.52 -30.29 15.43
N VAL A 595 -4.49 -30.63 16.73
CA VAL A 595 -3.22 -30.79 17.47
C VAL A 595 -2.39 -31.93 16.88
N GLN A 596 -3.00 -33.09 16.63
CA GLN A 596 -2.27 -34.24 16.06
C GLN A 596 -1.71 -33.93 14.67
N LYS A 597 -2.47 -33.24 13.82
CA LYS A 597 -2.01 -32.81 12.49
C LYS A 597 -0.81 -31.88 12.56
N TRP A 598 -0.82 -30.92 13.49
CA TRP A 598 0.35 -30.05 13.73
C TRP A 598 1.55 -30.85 14.23
N VAL A 599 1.36 -31.80 15.16
CA VAL A 599 2.45 -32.68 15.64
C VAL A 599 3.04 -33.49 14.48
N GLN A 600 2.21 -34.12 13.66
CA GLN A 600 2.66 -34.88 12.48
C GLN A 600 3.41 -34.00 11.48
N TYR A 601 2.93 -32.77 11.27
CA TYR A 601 3.60 -31.79 10.44
C TYR A 601 4.99 -31.42 11.01
N PHE A 602 5.12 -31.18 12.30
CA PHE A 602 6.42 -30.89 12.93
C PHE A 602 7.36 -32.09 12.88
N ASP A 603 6.87 -33.30 13.11
CA ASP A 603 7.67 -34.52 13.04
C ASP A 603 8.22 -34.76 11.63
N ARG A 604 7.49 -34.30 10.60
CA ARG A 604 7.91 -34.39 9.21
C ARG A 604 8.91 -33.31 8.79
N TYR A 605 8.73 -32.07 9.26
CA TYR A 605 9.46 -30.92 8.72
C TYR A 605 10.45 -30.27 9.70
N LEU A 606 10.42 -30.60 10.98
CA LEU A 606 11.24 -29.96 12.02
C LEU A 606 12.02 -30.92 12.91
N ARG A 607 11.96 -32.23 12.63
CA ARG A 607 12.72 -33.23 13.40
C ARG A 607 14.23 -32.99 13.44
N TRP A 608 14.80 -32.42 12.38
CA TRP A 608 16.22 -32.02 12.34
C TRP A 608 16.54 -30.97 13.42
N ALA A 609 15.63 -30.03 13.67
CA ALA A 609 15.80 -28.97 14.67
C ALA A 609 15.73 -29.55 16.09
N ASP A 610 14.87 -30.54 16.33
CA ASP A 610 14.80 -31.25 17.61
C ASP A 610 16.14 -31.90 17.96
N ILE A 611 16.73 -32.62 16.99
CA ILE A 611 18.02 -33.29 17.18
C ILE A 611 19.13 -32.24 17.35
N LEU A 612 19.10 -31.17 16.57
CA LEU A 612 20.08 -30.09 16.64
C LEU A 612 20.08 -29.37 18.00
N LEU A 613 18.90 -29.19 18.60
CA LEU A 613 18.71 -28.45 19.85
C LEU A 613 18.78 -29.33 21.10
N ALA A 614 18.70 -30.66 20.96
CA ALA A 614 18.73 -31.60 22.09
C ALA A 614 19.96 -31.51 23.01
N PRO A 615 21.22 -31.43 22.50
CA PRO A 615 22.38 -31.44 23.39
C PRO A 615 22.61 -30.08 24.10
N PRO A 616 23.15 -30.08 25.34
CA PRO A 616 23.52 -28.85 26.03
C PRO A 616 24.70 -28.16 25.32
N ASP A 617 24.85 -26.85 25.52
CA ASP A 617 25.93 -26.05 24.91
C ASP A 617 27.33 -26.60 25.20
N GLU A 618 27.52 -27.18 26.38
CA GLU A 618 28.77 -27.82 26.81
C GLU A 618 29.18 -28.98 25.89
N PHE A 619 28.20 -29.73 25.38
CA PHE A 619 28.43 -30.84 24.44
C PHE A 619 28.95 -30.35 23.08
N LEU A 620 28.58 -29.12 22.69
CA LEU A 620 29.00 -28.50 21.43
C LEU A 620 30.26 -27.64 21.55
N SER A 621 30.87 -27.55 22.74
CA SER A 621 32.11 -26.80 22.94
C SER A 621 33.23 -27.13 21.94
N PRO A 622 33.40 -28.39 21.44
CA PRO A 622 34.42 -28.70 20.43
C PRO A 622 34.16 -28.05 19.06
N LEU A 623 32.92 -27.69 18.73
CA LEU A 623 32.56 -27.00 17.49
C LEU A 623 32.80 -25.47 17.57
N GLY A 624 33.20 -24.98 18.74
CA GLY A 624 33.52 -23.59 19.00
C GLY A 624 32.30 -22.70 19.25
N GLN A 625 32.58 -21.51 19.76
CA GLN A 625 31.55 -20.55 20.21
C GLN A 625 30.65 -20.06 19.07
N ARG A 626 31.15 -20.04 17.83
CA ARG A 626 30.37 -19.63 16.65
C ARG A 626 29.22 -20.58 16.37
N ALA A 627 29.45 -21.90 16.43
CA ALA A 627 28.41 -22.91 16.23
C ALA A 627 27.30 -22.80 17.29
N ILE A 628 27.68 -22.55 18.55
CA ILE A 628 26.73 -22.36 19.65
C ILE A 628 25.87 -21.11 19.42
N ILE A 629 26.47 -19.99 19.01
CA ILE A 629 25.75 -18.75 18.71
C ILE A 629 24.81 -18.95 17.51
N ALA A 630 25.29 -19.56 16.43
CA ALA A 630 24.49 -19.83 15.23
C ALA A 630 23.29 -20.72 15.55
N ARG A 631 23.48 -21.80 16.31
CA ARG A 631 22.40 -22.67 16.79
C ARG A 631 21.38 -21.91 17.65
N ARG A 632 21.82 -21.08 18.60
CA ARG A 632 20.92 -20.27 19.44
C ARG A 632 20.11 -19.27 18.61
N GLY A 633 20.67 -18.79 17.50
CA GLY A 633 19.98 -17.92 16.54
C GLY A 633 18.76 -18.56 15.88
N LEU A 634 18.70 -19.89 15.78
CA LEU A 634 17.56 -20.63 15.20
C LEU A 634 16.35 -20.76 16.14
N LEU A 635 16.52 -20.47 17.44
CA LEU A 635 15.44 -20.56 18.42
C LEU A 635 14.27 -19.60 18.12
N PRO A 636 14.51 -18.28 17.90
CA PRO A 636 13.44 -17.35 17.56
C PRO A 636 13.02 -17.44 16.09
N ASP A 637 13.97 -17.68 15.18
CA ASP A 637 13.79 -17.50 13.74
C ASP A 637 14.19 -18.78 12.99
N LEU A 638 13.17 -19.58 12.63
CA LEU A 638 13.36 -20.75 11.77
C LEU A 638 13.54 -20.32 10.31
N PRO A 639 14.30 -21.08 9.50
CA PRO A 639 14.52 -20.74 8.11
C PRO A 639 13.24 -20.71 7.29
N SER A 640 13.26 -20.04 6.15
CA SER A 640 12.17 -20.20 5.17
C SER A 640 12.21 -21.55 4.47
N TRP A 641 11.08 -21.95 3.87
CA TRP A 641 11.03 -23.16 3.02
C TRP A 641 12.03 -23.12 1.88
N GLY A 642 12.20 -21.96 1.24
CA GLY A 642 13.12 -21.74 0.14
C GLY A 642 14.57 -21.91 0.57
N GLU A 643 14.94 -21.42 1.76
CA GLU A 643 16.29 -21.59 2.32
C GLU A 643 16.61 -23.06 2.60
N LEU A 644 15.69 -23.81 3.23
CA LEU A 644 15.89 -25.24 3.48
C LEU A 644 16.01 -26.08 2.19
N SER A 645 15.38 -25.64 1.10
CA SER A 645 15.37 -26.41 -0.15
C SER A 645 16.65 -26.30 -0.98
N ARG A 646 17.51 -25.30 -0.72
CA ARG A 646 18.72 -24.99 -1.52
C ARG A 646 19.96 -25.70 -0.99
N ASP A 647 20.91 -25.99 -1.88
CA ASP A 647 22.22 -26.57 -1.53
C ASP A 647 23.22 -25.54 -0.98
N GLU A 648 23.14 -24.29 -1.44
CA GLU A 648 24.28 -23.35 -1.35
C GLU A 648 24.40 -22.58 -0.02
N ASN A 649 23.36 -22.61 0.83
CA ASN A 649 23.31 -21.89 2.12
C ASN A 649 22.87 -22.82 3.26
N ASP A 650 23.47 -24.01 3.33
CA ASP A 650 23.13 -24.95 4.40
C ASP A 650 23.42 -24.30 5.76
N ILE A 651 22.38 -23.97 6.51
CA ILE A 651 22.45 -23.44 7.88
C ILE A 651 23.26 -24.40 8.77
N LEU A 652 23.23 -25.69 8.44
CA LEU A 652 24.09 -26.68 9.08
C LEU A 652 25.56 -26.51 8.75
N ARG A 653 25.96 -25.84 7.66
CA ARG A 653 27.36 -25.54 7.39
C ARG A 653 27.93 -24.53 8.39
N ASP A 654 27.14 -23.56 8.84
CA ASP A 654 27.60 -22.60 9.84
C ASP A 654 27.66 -23.20 11.25
N ILE A 655 26.88 -24.25 11.50
CA ILE A 655 26.77 -24.92 12.81
C ILE A 655 27.69 -26.15 12.91
N LEU A 656 27.77 -26.94 11.85
CA LEU A 656 28.54 -28.18 11.74
C LEU A 656 29.84 -28.00 10.95
N GLY A 657 30.10 -26.80 10.41
CA GLY A 657 31.30 -26.50 9.65
C GLY A 657 32.43 -25.99 10.52
N VAL A 658 33.59 -26.61 10.30
CA VAL A 658 34.90 -26.43 10.95
C VAL A 658 35.11 -27.33 12.18
N THR A 659 35.55 -28.55 11.91
CA THR A 659 36.67 -29.20 12.61
C THR A 659 37.41 -30.12 11.62
N ALA A 660 38.73 -30.20 11.74
CA ALA A 660 39.47 -31.32 11.16
C ALA A 660 38.97 -32.59 11.87
N GLU A 661 38.72 -33.66 11.12
CA GLU A 661 38.11 -34.92 11.61
C GLU A 661 38.86 -35.58 12.79
N GLU A 662 40.04 -35.07 13.16
CA GLU A 662 40.96 -35.68 14.13
C GLU A 662 40.63 -35.42 15.62
N ASP A 663 39.72 -34.49 15.98
CA ASP A 663 39.49 -34.06 17.38
C ASP A 663 38.04 -34.23 17.91
N VAL A 664 37.18 -34.97 17.20
CA VAL A 664 35.74 -35.09 17.54
C VAL A 664 35.44 -36.41 18.26
N SER A 665 34.80 -36.33 19.44
CA SER A 665 34.32 -37.52 20.19
C SER A 665 33.35 -38.36 19.34
N PRO A 666 33.36 -39.71 19.43
CA PRO A 666 32.44 -40.58 18.69
C PRO A 666 30.96 -40.22 18.89
N LYS A 667 30.59 -39.72 20.08
CA LYS A 667 29.21 -39.26 20.36
C LYS A 667 28.86 -37.99 19.60
N LEU A 668 29.79 -37.05 19.50
CA LEU A 668 29.59 -35.81 18.75
C LEU A 668 29.53 -36.10 17.24
N ALA A 669 30.39 -36.98 16.74
CA ALA A 669 30.35 -37.43 15.34
C ALA A 669 29.02 -38.14 14.99
N ALA A 670 28.52 -39.03 15.85
CA ALA A 670 27.22 -39.68 15.66
C ALA A 670 26.06 -38.67 15.63
N TRP A 671 26.03 -37.72 16.59
CA TRP A 671 25.02 -36.66 16.60
C TRP A 671 25.07 -35.78 15.34
N MET A 672 26.27 -35.40 14.86
CA MET A 672 26.43 -34.64 13.63
C MET A 672 25.90 -35.43 12.41
N ALA A 673 26.14 -36.74 12.37
CA ALA A 673 25.62 -37.60 11.31
C ALA A 673 24.08 -37.68 11.37
N ASP A 674 23.49 -37.80 12.56
CA ASP A 674 22.03 -37.83 12.74
C ASP A 674 21.37 -36.51 12.30
N VAL A 675 21.94 -35.36 12.70
CA VAL A 675 21.43 -34.04 12.27
C VAL A 675 21.49 -33.91 10.75
N ARG A 676 22.60 -34.29 10.12
CA ARG A 676 22.73 -34.26 8.65
C ARG A 676 21.73 -35.18 7.97
N ALA A 677 21.55 -36.40 8.48
CA ALA A 677 20.64 -37.38 7.91
C ALA A 677 19.16 -36.93 8.00
N GLU A 678 18.73 -36.38 9.13
CA GLU A 678 17.36 -35.87 9.26
C GLU A 678 17.15 -34.57 8.50
N HIS A 679 18.12 -33.66 8.47
CA HIS A 679 18.04 -32.45 7.65
C HIS A 679 17.92 -32.78 6.17
N GLU A 680 18.63 -33.79 5.67
CA GLU A 680 18.50 -34.24 4.28
C GLU A 680 17.08 -34.74 3.96
N LYS A 681 16.47 -35.52 4.87
CA LYS A 681 15.07 -35.98 4.71
C LYS A 681 14.09 -34.82 4.69
N VAL A 682 14.28 -33.85 5.58
CA VAL A 682 13.45 -32.63 5.63
C VAL A 682 13.65 -31.77 4.39
N ARG A 683 14.88 -31.66 3.89
CA ARG A 683 15.20 -30.94 2.65
C ARG A 683 14.44 -31.54 1.46
N GLU A 684 14.48 -32.86 1.30
CA GLU A 684 13.74 -33.53 0.22
C GLU A 684 12.22 -33.37 0.40
N SER A 685 11.70 -33.46 1.63
CA SER A 685 10.29 -33.20 1.91
C SER A 685 9.88 -31.75 1.61
N SER A 686 10.76 -30.79 1.90
CA SER A 686 10.57 -29.36 1.63
C SER A 686 10.57 -29.09 0.13
N LYS A 687 11.51 -29.67 -0.63
CA LYS A 687 11.51 -29.62 -2.10
C LYS A 687 10.21 -30.19 -2.67
N ALA A 688 9.73 -31.32 -2.16
CA ALA A 688 8.49 -31.93 -2.61
C ALA A 688 7.25 -31.06 -2.30
N LEU A 689 7.20 -30.38 -1.15
CA LEU A 689 6.15 -29.42 -0.81
C LEU A 689 6.19 -28.20 -1.72
N LEU A 690 7.35 -27.59 -1.92
CA LEU A 690 7.52 -26.44 -2.81
C LEU A 690 7.21 -26.78 -4.28
N ALA A 691 7.57 -27.99 -4.73
CA ALA A 691 7.20 -28.47 -6.06
C ALA A 691 5.67 -28.64 -6.21
N ARG A 692 4.98 -29.10 -5.17
CA ARG A 692 3.50 -29.15 -5.15
C ARG A 692 2.90 -27.75 -5.18
N ALA A 693 3.43 -26.82 -4.39
CA ALA A 693 2.98 -25.42 -4.40
C ALA A 693 3.22 -24.74 -5.75
N ALA A 694 4.38 -24.97 -6.38
CA ALA A 694 4.67 -24.46 -7.72
C ALA A 694 3.72 -25.03 -8.79
N ARG A 695 3.35 -26.32 -8.68
CA ARG A 695 2.32 -26.91 -9.55
C ARG A 695 0.94 -26.30 -9.33
N LEU A 696 0.54 -26.10 -8.07
CA LEU A 696 -0.73 -25.43 -7.75
C LEU A 696 -0.76 -24.02 -8.32
N ASN A 697 0.34 -23.27 -8.18
CA ASN A 697 0.49 -21.94 -8.78
C ASN A 697 0.28 -22.00 -10.30
N GLN A 698 1.03 -22.86 -10.99
CA GLN A 698 0.91 -23.01 -12.45
C GLN A 698 -0.51 -23.40 -12.88
N MET A 699 -1.17 -24.32 -12.18
CA MET A 699 -2.57 -24.69 -12.47
C MET A 699 -3.52 -23.50 -12.33
N CYS A 700 -3.31 -22.63 -11.34
CA CYS A 700 -4.11 -21.43 -11.16
C CYS A 700 -3.86 -20.41 -12.26
N GLU A 701 -2.59 -20.16 -12.61
CA GLU A 701 -2.20 -19.26 -13.71
C GLU A 701 -2.75 -19.74 -15.06
N ASP A 702 -2.54 -21.01 -15.40
CA ASP A 702 -3.02 -21.61 -16.65
C ASP A 702 -4.56 -21.55 -16.76
N PHE A 703 -5.26 -21.81 -15.65
CA PHE A 703 -6.72 -21.72 -15.62
C PHE A 703 -7.18 -20.27 -15.79
N ALA A 704 -6.56 -19.33 -15.07
CA ALA A 704 -6.86 -17.90 -15.14
C ALA A 704 -6.60 -17.33 -16.54
N ASP A 705 -5.46 -17.66 -17.16
CA ASP A 705 -5.08 -17.21 -18.50
C ASP A 705 -6.03 -17.72 -19.57
N GLY A 706 -6.52 -18.96 -19.40
CA GLY A 706 -7.51 -19.58 -20.27
C GLY A 706 -8.90 -18.92 -20.26
N MET A 707 -9.24 -18.12 -19.23
CA MET A 707 -10.54 -17.43 -19.16
C MET A 707 -10.55 -16.18 -20.05
N ASP A 708 -11.26 -16.21 -21.17
CA ASP A 708 -11.32 -15.07 -22.11
C ASP A 708 -12.40 -14.06 -21.72
N MET A 709 -12.06 -13.08 -20.87
CA MET A 709 -13.04 -12.07 -20.43
C MET A 709 -13.58 -11.22 -21.60
N ARG A 710 -12.91 -11.17 -22.75
CA ARG A 710 -13.43 -10.44 -23.94
C ARG A 710 -14.72 -11.06 -24.46
N PHE A 711 -14.91 -12.36 -24.27
CA PHE A 711 -16.11 -13.08 -24.66
C PHE A 711 -17.39 -12.49 -24.04
N LEU A 712 -17.29 -11.99 -22.81
CA LEU A 712 -18.42 -11.41 -22.06
C LEU A 712 -18.51 -9.88 -22.19
N TYR A 713 -17.63 -9.29 -22.99
CA TYR A 713 -17.47 -7.84 -23.10
C TYR A 713 -18.10 -7.28 -24.37
N ASP A 714 -18.98 -6.30 -24.22
CA ASP A 714 -19.55 -5.52 -25.32
C ASP A 714 -18.62 -4.35 -25.65
N GLY A 715 -17.86 -4.48 -26.73
CA GLY A 715 -16.88 -3.47 -27.17
C GLY A 715 -17.51 -2.14 -27.60
N ASP A 716 -18.74 -2.17 -28.12
CA ASP A 716 -19.43 -0.97 -28.60
C ASP A 716 -19.92 -0.12 -27.41
N ARG A 717 -20.51 -0.79 -26.41
CA ARG A 717 -20.95 -0.14 -25.16
C ARG A 717 -19.82 0.07 -24.16
N ARG A 718 -18.70 -0.64 -24.34
CA ARG A 718 -17.55 -0.70 -23.43
C ARG A 718 -17.91 -1.25 -22.04
N LEU A 719 -18.92 -2.12 -21.96
CA LEU A 719 -19.45 -2.68 -20.72
C LEU A 719 -19.50 -4.21 -20.79
N PHE A 720 -19.52 -4.86 -19.64
CA PHE A 720 -19.77 -6.29 -19.56
C PHE A 720 -21.26 -6.59 -19.68
N GLY A 721 -21.62 -7.63 -20.45
CA GLY A 721 -22.94 -8.23 -20.35
C GLY A 721 -23.13 -8.95 -19.02
N ILE A 722 -24.38 -9.24 -18.62
CA ILE A 722 -24.64 -10.01 -17.39
C ILE A 722 -24.08 -11.44 -17.48
N GLY A 723 -24.06 -12.00 -18.68
CA GLY A 723 -23.51 -13.32 -18.98
C GLY A 723 -24.10 -13.89 -20.26
N TYR A 724 -23.83 -15.16 -20.53
CA TYR A 724 -24.13 -15.82 -21.79
C TYR A 724 -24.81 -17.18 -21.58
N GLN A 725 -25.94 -17.40 -22.25
CA GLN A 725 -26.59 -18.71 -22.28
C GLN A 725 -25.98 -19.58 -23.38
N VAL A 726 -25.42 -20.74 -23.01
CA VAL A 726 -24.71 -21.62 -23.93
C VAL A 726 -25.63 -22.13 -25.02
N GLY A 727 -25.24 -21.92 -26.28
CA GLY A 727 -26.02 -22.27 -27.47
C GLY A 727 -26.99 -21.19 -27.94
N GLY A 728 -27.09 -20.06 -27.22
CA GLY A 728 -27.83 -18.86 -27.65
C GLY A 728 -26.98 -17.90 -28.49
N PRO A 729 -27.57 -16.82 -29.03
CA PRO A 729 -26.82 -15.77 -29.70
C PRO A 729 -25.93 -15.00 -28.70
N LEU A 730 -24.73 -14.63 -29.14
CA LEU A 730 -23.80 -13.81 -28.35
C LEU A 730 -24.20 -12.33 -28.41
N THR A 731 -25.37 -12.01 -27.84
CA THR A 731 -25.94 -10.66 -27.77
C THR A 731 -26.44 -10.39 -26.36
N PHE A 732 -25.99 -9.30 -25.74
CA PHE A 732 -26.36 -8.95 -24.38
C PHE A 732 -27.52 -7.94 -24.37
N SER A 733 -28.63 -8.29 -23.71
CA SER A 733 -29.76 -7.38 -23.49
C SER A 733 -29.60 -6.50 -22.26
N ALA A 734 -28.76 -6.93 -21.31
CA ALA A 734 -28.46 -6.24 -20.06
C ALA A 734 -26.95 -6.20 -19.81
N HIS A 735 -26.49 -5.13 -19.15
CA HIS A 735 -25.08 -4.84 -18.90
C HIS A 735 -24.85 -4.41 -17.46
N TYR A 736 -23.65 -4.66 -16.96
CA TYR A 736 -23.17 -4.06 -15.72
C TYR A 736 -22.66 -2.65 -16.00
N ASP A 737 -23.45 -1.65 -15.61
CA ASP A 737 -23.24 -0.25 -15.95
C ASP A 737 -22.88 0.63 -14.74
N LEU A 738 -22.85 0.10 -13.51
CA LEU A 738 -22.53 0.85 -12.29
C LEU A 738 -21.20 0.41 -11.65
N LEU A 739 -20.45 1.40 -11.13
CA LEU A 739 -19.22 1.14 -10.37
C LEU A 739 -19.48 0.50 -9.01
N ALA A 740 -20.57 0.89 -8.33
CA ALA A 740 -21.03 0.21 -7.13
C ALA A 740 -21.90 -0.98 -7.56
N SER A 741 -21.23 -2.08 -7.91
CA SER A 741 -21.86 -3.33 -8.30
C SER A 741 -20.94 -4.51 -7.97
N GLU A 742 -21.53 -5.70 -7.93
CA GLU A 742 -20.81 -6.97 -7.85
C GLU A 742 -19.77 -7.16 -8.98
N ALA A 743 -20.00 -6.56 -10.15
CA ALA A 743 -19.08 -6.63 -11.29
C ALA A 743 -17.89 -5.68 -11.18
N ARG A 744 -17.79 -4.87 -10.11
CA ARG A 744 -16.64 -3.98 -9.88
C ARG A 744 -15.32 -4.77 -9.84
N LEU A 745 -15.32 -5.91 -9.16
CA LEU A 745 -14.14 -6.77 -9.09
C LEU A 745 -13.80 -7.33 -10.47
N THR A 746 -14.78 -7.91 -11.17
CA THR A 746 -14.66 -8.40 -12.56
C THR A 746 -14.05 -7.36 -13.48
N SER A 747 -14.54 -6.12 -13.40
CA SER A 747 -14.05 -4.99 -14.18
C SER A 747 -12.57 -4.74 -13.92
N LEU A 748 -12.16 -4.76 -12.64
CA LEU A 748 -10.78 -4.53 -12.23
C LEU A 748 -9.85 -5.67 -12.69
N VAL A 749 -10.24 -6.93 -12.48
CA VAL A 749 -9.41 -8.08 -12.86
C VAL A 749 -9.29 -8.24 -14.38
N ALA A 750 -10.37 -8.00 -15.14
CA ALA A 750 -10.30 -8.08 -16.60
C ALA A 750 -9.41 -6.97 -17.21
N ILE A 751 -9.41 -5.78 -16.61
CA ILE A 751 -8.47 -4.70 -16.97
C ILE A 751 -7.04 -5.07 -16.58
N ALA A 752 -6.83 -5.63 -15.39
CA ALA A 752 -5.51 -6.04 -14.90
C ALA A 752 -4.90 -7.18 -15.75
N LYS A 753 -5.72 -8.16 -16.16
CA LYS A 753 -5.35 -9.24 -17.09
C LYS A 753 -5.01 -8.69 -18.48
N GLY A 754 -5.61 -7.57 -18.85
CA GLY A 754 -5.40 -6.91 -20.14
C GLY A 754 -6.35 -7.38 -21.25
N ASP A 755 -7.35 -8.18 -20.90
CA ASP A 755 -8.45 -8.60 -21.78
C ASP A 755 -9.31 -7.39 -22.19
N VAL A 756 -9.51 -6.45 -21.27
CA VAL A 756 -10.35 -5.26 -21.47
C VAL A 756 -9.56 -3.98 -21.26
N LEU A 757 -9.88 -2.93 -22.04
CA LEU A 757 -9.24 -1.62 -21.94
C LEU A 757 -9.69 -0.85 -20.70
N VAL A 758 -8.79 -0.01 -20.14
CA VAL A 758 -9.07 0.87 -18.99
C VAL A 758 -10.29 1.78 -19.20
N ASN A 759 -10.62 2.11 -20.45
CA ASN A 759 -11.83 2.88 -20.81
C ASN A 759 -13.12 2.25 -20.30
N HIS A 760 -13.16 0.93 -20.10
CA HIS A 760 -14.28 0.24 -19.45
C HIS A 760 -14.55 0.80 -18.05
N TRP A 761 -13.50 0.99 -17.24
CA TRP A 761 -13.64 1.55 -15.90
C TRP A 761 -14.29 2.94 -15.94
N LEU A 762 -13.95 3.76 -16.93
CA LEU A 762 -14.50 5.09 -17.09
C LEU A 762 -15.96 5.07 -17.58
N ALA A 763 -16.35 4.06 -18.36
CA ALA A 763 -17.72 3.88 -18.84
C ALA A 763 -18.72 3.53 -17.72
N LEU A 764 -18.25 2.98 -16.60
CA LEU A 764 -19.11 2.67 -15.44
C LEU A 764 -19.71 3.95 -14.82
N GLY A 765 -21.03 3.95 -14.67
CA GLY A 765 -21.80 4.96 -13.96
C GLY A 765 -21.39 5.09 -12.50
N ARG A 766 -21.35 6.34 -12.01
CA ARG A 766 -21.00 6.69 -10.63
C ARG A 766 -22.08 7.55 -9.97
N PRO A 767 -23.36 7.10 -9.97
CA PRO A 767 -24.39 7.79 -9.22
C PRO A 767 -24.01 7.75 -7.73
N TYR A 768 -24.24 8.84 -7.00
CA TYR A 768 -23.84 8.95 -5.60
C TYR A 768 -24.72 9.93 -4.85
N THR A 769 -24.90 9.66 -3.55
CA THR A 769 -25.70 10.49 -2.64
C THR A 769 -24.86 11.02 -1.47
N SER A 770 -25.39 12.03 -0.76
CA SER A 770 -24.68 12.83 0.23
C SER A 770 -25.56 13.20 1.44
N LEU A 771 -26.27 12.24 2.04
CA LEU A 771 -27.13 12.50 3.22
C LEU A 771 -26.36 12.45 4.55
N SER A 772 -25.43 11.50 4.71
CA SER A 772 -24.60 11.32 5.93
C SER A 772 -23.15 10.93 5.61
N GLY A 773 -22.64 11.39 4.46
CA GLY A 773 -21.38 10.94 3.85
C GLY A 773 -21.58 10.70 2.36
N GLN A 774 -20.48 10.55 1.61
CA GLN A 774 -20.55 10.24 0.18
C GLN A 774 -20.63 8.72 0.00
N VAL A 775 -21.69 8.25 -0.64
CA VAL A 775 -21.89 6.81 -0.94
C VAL A 775 -22.27 6.69 -2.42
N LEU A 776 -21.60 5.78 -3.13
CA LEU A 776 -21.99 5.41 -4.50
C LEU A 776 -23.30 4.63 -4.44
N LEU A 777 -24.21 4.87 -5.38
CA LEU A 777 -25.47 4.15 -5.47
C LEU A 777 -25.27 2.89 -6.32
N SER A 778 -25.73 1.76 -5.80
CA SER A 778 -25.86 0.49 -6.51
C SER A 778 -27.31 0.24 -6.90
N TRP A 779 -27.55 -0.76 -7.74
CA TRP A 779 -28.89 -1.12 -8.20
C TRP A 779 -29.79 -1.62 -7.07
N SER A 780 -29.29 -2.54 -6.23
CA SER A 780 -30.08 -3.16 -5.16
C SER A 780 -29.86 -2.53 -3.78
N GLY A 781 -28.77 -1.79 -3.59
CA GLY A 781 -28.38 -1.24 -2.28
C GLY A 781 -27.91 -2.30 -1.28
N THR A 782 -27.61 -3.52 -1.73
CA THR A 782 -27.21 -4.61 -0.85
C THR A 782 -25.75 -4.48 -0.43
N MET A 783 -25.41 -4.89 0.80
CA MET A 783 -24.06 -4.71 1.34
C MET A 783 -22.99 -5.45 0.55
N PHE A 784 -23.31 -6.61 -0.06
CA PHE A 784 -22.32 -7.41 -0.76
C PHE A 784 -21.75 -6.70 -2.00
N GLU A 785 -22.56 -5.91 -2.72
CA GLU A 785 -22.11 -5.10 -3.87
C GLU A 785 -20.98 -4.12 -3.50
N TYR A 786 -20.92 -3.72 -2.22
CA TYR A 786 -19.90 -2.80 -1.69
C TYR A 786 -18.73 -3.54 -1.03
N LEU A 787 -19.01 -4.60 -0.27
CA LEU A 787 -18.03 -5.26 0.58
C LEU A 787 -17.23 -6.36 -0.13
N MET A 788 -17.86 -7.11 -1.03
CA MET A 788 -17.19 -8.25 -1.68
C MET A 788 -15.94 -7.84 -2.47
N PRO A 789 -15.95 -6.75 -3.27
CA PRO A 789 -14.72 -6.30 -3.96
C PRO A 789 -13.59 -5.94 -2.99
N LEU A 790 -13.92 -5.48 -1.77
CA LEU A 790 -12.93 -5.10 -0.75
C LEU A 790 -12.18 -6.29 -0.15
N LEU A 791 -12.67 -7.53 -0.35
CA LEU A 791 -11.91 -8.73 0.00
C LEU A 791 -10.62 -8.86 -0.82
N PHE A 792 -10.61 -8.30 -2.04
CA PHE A 792 -9.51 -8.42 -3.00
C PHE A 792 -8.77 -7.10 -3.24
N THR A 793 -9.40 -5.96 -2.94
CA THR A 793 -8.81 -4.63 -3.18
C THR A 793 -8.57 -3.89 -1.89
N ARG A 794 -7.35 -3.36 -1.70
CA ARG A 794 -7.06 -2.38 -0.63
C ARG A 794 -7.59 -1.01 -1.05
N SER A 795 -8.44 -0.40 -0.21
CA SER A 795 -9.07 0.91 -0.42
C SER A 795 -8.22 2.09 0.01
#